data_AF-A0A133KH20-F1
#
_entry.id   AF-A0A133KH20-F1
#
_cell.length_a   1.000
_cell.length_b   1.000
_cell.length_c   1.000
_cell.angle_alpha   90.00
_cell.angle_beta   90.00
_cell.angle_gamma   90.00
#
_symmetry.space_group_name_H-M   'P 1'
#
loop_
_entity.id
_entity.type
_entity.pdbx_description
1 polymer ?
#
loop_
_entity_poly.entity_id
_entity_poly.type
_entity_poly.pdbx_seq_one_letter_code
_entity_poly.pdbx_strand_id
1 'polypeptide(L)'
;MAKWEILNIDPWLKDYENDINLRMESFERQRQKLLGKGKKLTDFANAHNYYGFHKTKTGWIYREWAPHAEGLYLIGDFNNWDRHSHPMKKINDEDWEIEIKGIRTLAHKSRVKVLVDANGSIRDRIPIYATRVERNENLDYAAIIQNPRKKFVWEDDGFKTQKDNLLIYEAHIGMAGEEGKVSSYKEFEKHVLPRIKKGGYNTIQLMAIAEHPYYGSFGYQVANFFAPSSWYGENDELKSLVNTAHKLGLNVIMDLVHSHSVKNTAEGINEFDGTVYQFFHDGEEGNHPDWDSKLFDYKKPGVCHFLLSNIKYWLEEYHFDGFRFDGVTSMIYKDHGRGEAFDSYKKYFSMNTDIEAINYLQLANQLAREIKSDVITIAEDMSGMPGMCLPISYGGIGFDYRLAMGMPDFWEKSLLKRDEDWDLSQMWYELSTHRPEEKRVSYVESHDQALVGSKTTIFRLADQEMYWNMRKDDHNIIIDRAVALHKMIRWITISMGADAYLNFMGNEFGHPEWIDFPREGNGYSYHYARRQWSLADSKDLKYQYLNNFDTAMIEFVKNNKQLSTETYRLWIDNDRKIIAYRNKDVVYIFNFHPENSYESFHLPIHDIGEFIVAMDTDESRFGGFDRISHEEVYKTERLAGTDYDGIKIYIPSRTGLALKKIQ
;
A
#
# COMPACT_ATOMS: atom_id res chain seq x y z
N MET A 1 37.63 5.14 5.49
CA MET A 1 36.18 5.41 5.54
C MET A 1 35.55 4.63 4.41
N ALA A 2 34.46 3.91 4.67
CA ALA A 2 33.71 3.21 3.63
C ALA A 2 33.18 4.24 2.60
N LYS A 3 33.11 3.86 1.32
CA LYS A 3 32.58 4.75 0.27
C LYS A 3 31.09 5.06 0.47
N TRP A 4 30.35 4.12 1.06
CA TRP A 4 28.91 4.21 1.29
C TRP A 4 28.57 4.00 2.76
N GLU A 5 27.68 4.83 3.30
CA GLU A 5 27.28 4.78 4.71
C GLU A 5 26.57 3.47 5.09
N ILE A 6 25.86 2.84 4.15
CA ILE A 6 25.22 1.53 4.35
C ILE A 6 26.19 0.46 4.89
N LEU A 7 27.49 0.55 4.56
CA LEU A 7 28.52 -0.38 5.04
C LEU A 7 28.93 -0.13 6.51
N ASN A 8 28.66 1.06 7.04
CA ASN A 8 28.82 1.36 8.46
C ASN A 8 27.55 0.97 9.24
N ILE A 9 26.37 1.21 8.66
CA ILE A 9 25.06 0.85 9.24
C ILE A 9 24.91 -0.66 9.37
N ASP A 10 25.30 -1.40 8.32
CA ASP A 10 25.27 -2.86 8.29
C ASP A 10 26.65 -3.42 7.85
N PRO A 11 27.56 -3.68 8.82
CA PRO A 11 28.91 -4.18 8.53
C PRO A 11 28.96 -5.53 7.81
N TRP A 12 27.87 -6.32 7.83
CA TRP A 12 27.81 -7.60 7.12
C TRP A 12 27.74 -7.44 5.60
N LEU A 13 27.45 -6.23 5.11
CA LEU A 13 27.44 -5.91 3.68
C LEU A 13 28.84 -5.67 3.11
N LYS A 14 29.88 -5.65 3.93
CA LYS A 14 31.26 -5.38 3.50
C LYS A 14 31.75 -6.36 2.42
N ASP A 15 31.36 -7.62 2.49
CA ASP A 15 31.72 -8.63 1.49
C ASP A 15 31.04 -8.38 0.12
N TYR A 16 30.00 -7.54 0.09
CA TYR A 16 29.21 -7.16 -1.10
C TYR A 16 29.43 -5.70 -1.52
N GLU A 17 30.49 -5.05 -1.01
CA GLU A 17 30.81 -3.65 -1.35
C GLU A 17 30.96 -3.46 -2.88
N ASN A 18 31.50 -4.45 -3.59
CA ASN A 18 31.63 -4.40 -5.05
C ASN A 18 30.28 -4.43 -5.77
N ASP A 19 29.30 -5.22 -5.30
CA ASP A 19 27.95 -5.25 -5.86
C ASP A 19 27.23 -3.92 -5.63
N ILE A 20 27.39 -3.33 -4.44
CA ILE A 20 26.86 -2.00 -4.12
C ILE A 20 27.52 -0.94 -5.02
N ASN A 21 28.83 -0.99 -5.21
CA ASN A 21 29.54 -0.10 -6.13
C ASN A 21 29.02 -0.22 -7.56
N LEU A 22 28.86 -1.44 -8.06
CA LEU A 22 28.34 -1.72 -9.40
C LEU A 22 26.92 -1.14 -9.57
N ARG A 23 26.03 -1.37 -8.59
CA ARG A 23 24.67 -0.80 -8.57
C ARG A 23 24.71 0.72 -8.65
N MET A 24 25.45 1.38 -7.76
CA MET A 24 25.50 2.84 -7.70
C MET A 24 26.14 3.47 -8.95
N GLU A 25 27.15 2.82 -9.53
CA GLU A 25 27.73 3.24 -10.80
C GLU A 25 26.76 3.02 -11.98
N SER A 26 25.98 1.95 -11.96
CA SER A 26 24.93 1.69 -12.96
C SER A 26 23.84 2.75 -12.91
N PHE A 27 23.37 3.08 -11.70
CA PHE A 27 22.42 4.16 -11.46
C PHE A 27 22.91 5.48 -12.04
N GLU A 28 24.14 5.89 -11.75
CA GLU A 28 24.67 7.15 -12.27
C GLU A 28 24.83 7.14 -13.79
N ARG A 29 25.24 6.01 -14.39
CA ARG A 29 25.28 5.85 -15.86
C ARG A 29 23.89 5.98 -16.48
N GLN A 30 22.88 5.33 -15.92
CA GLN A 30 21.51 5.41 -16.42
C GLN A 30 20.97 6.83 -16.25
N ARG A 31 21.20 7.46 -15.09
CA ARG A 31 20.82 8.85 -14.83
C ARG A 31 21.45 9.80 -15.85
N GLN A 32 22.74 9.65 -16.17
CA GLN A 32 23.41 10.46 -17.20
C GLN A 32 22.94 10.15 -18.62
N LYS A 33 22.53 8.91 -18.90
CA LYS A 33 21.96 8.52 -20.19
C LYS A 33 20.60 9.19 -20.42
N LEU A 34 19.76 9.25 -19.38
CA LEU A 34 18.44 9.90 -19.44
C LEU A 34 18.56 11.44 -19.39
N LEU A 35 19.47 11.94 -18.54
CA LEU A 35 19.65 13.36 -18.29
C LEU A 35 20.92 13.89 -18.96
N GLY A 36 20.76 14.85 -19.86
CA GLY A 36 21.89 15.68 -20.30
C GLY A 36 22.56 16.38 -19.10
N LYS A 37 23.84 16.74 -19.26
CA LYS A 37 24.66 17.36 -18.19
C LYS A 37 23.94 18.57 -17.56
N GLY A 38 23.68 18.50 -16.26
CA GLY A 38 23.07 19.60 -15.47
C GLY A 38 21.53 19.67 -15.50
N LYS A 39 20.83 18.73 -16.15
CA LYS A 39 19.36 18.66 -16.15
C LYS A 39 18.82 17.91 -14.92
N LYS A 40 17.59 18.23 -14.52
CA LYS A 40 16.88 17.56 -13.42
C LYS A 40 15.96 16.44 -13.94
N LEU A 41 15.57 15.51 -13.07
CA LEU A 41 14.59 14.47 -13.44
C LEU A 41 13.22 15.10 -13.73
N THR A 42 12.87 16.17 -13.02
CA THR A 42 11.66 16.96 -13.26
C THR A 42 11.55 17.57 -14.66
N ASP A 43 12.68 17.84 -15.31
CA ASP A 43 12.74 18.30 -16.71
C ASP A 43 12.54 17.15 -17.70
N PHE A 44 12.99 15.95 -17.34
CA PHE A 44 12.87 14.75 -18.15
C PHE A 44 11.47 14.12 -18.07
N ALA A 45 10.89 14.03 -16.87
CA ALA A 45 9.63 13.35 -16.60
C ALA A 45 8.39 14.17 -17.04
N ASN A 46 8.32 14.56 -18.31
CA ASN A 46 7.28 15.44 -18.87
C ASN A 46 6.46 14.77 -20.00
N ALA A 47 6.43 13.44 -20.07
CA ALA A 47 5.72 12.72 -21.12
C ALA A 47 4.24 13.12 -21.18
N HIS A 48 3.56 13.25 -20.04
CA HIS A 48 2.16 13.68 -19.97
C HIS A 48 1.93 15.14 -20.41
N ASN A 49 2.97 15.98 -20.39
CA ASN A 49 2.92 17.37 -20.87
C ASN A 49 3.21 17.49 -22.38
N TYR A 50 3.71 16.43 -23.01
CA TYR A 50 4.11 16.41 -24.42
C TYR A 50 3.22 15.49 -25.27
N TYR A 51 3.03 14.25 -24.82
CA TYR A 51 2.18 13.22 -25.44
C TYR A 51 0.73 13.31 -24.97
N GLY A 52 -0.17 12.65 -25.69
CA GLY A 52 -1.60 12.74 -25.45
C GLY A 52 -2.21 13.99 -26.10
N PHE A 53 -3.40 14.37 -25.64
CA PHE A 53 -4.18 15.46 -26.22
C PHE A 53 -3.93 16.79 -25.50
N HIS A 54 -3.39 17.76 -26.23
CA HIS A 54 -3.10 19.10 -25.70
C HIS A 54 -3.84 20.18 -26.48
N LYS A 55 -4.42 21.14 -25.76
CA LYS A 55 -5.10 22.28 -26.39
C LYS A 55 -4.07 23.25 -26.96
N THR A 56 -4.31 23.73 -28.16
CA THR A 56 -3.58 24.85 -28.78
C THR A 56 -4.47 26.07 -28.87
N LYS A 57 -3.92 27.21 -29.31
CA LYS A 57 -4.70 28.45 -29.51
C LYS A 57 -5.84 28.29 -30.52
N THR A 58 -5.69 27.38 -31.49
CA THR A 58 -6.60 27.23 -32.63
C THR A 58 -7.27 25.84 -32.68
N GLY A 59 -6.96 24.94 -31.75
CA GLY A 59 -7.47 23.57 -31.78
C GLY A 59 -6.77 22.66 -30.79
N TRP A 60 -6.30 21.52 -31.28
CA TRP A 60 -5.65 20.49 -30.49
C TRP A 60 -4.40 19.98 -31.21
N ILE A 61 -3.47 19.47 -30.43
CA ILE A 61 -2.35 18.66 -30.88
C ILE A 61 -2.42 17.33 -30.15
N TYR A 62 -2.30 16.25 -30.91
CA TYR A 62 -2.23 14.90 -30.37
C TYR A 62 -0.87 14.31 -30.75
N ARG A 63 -0.15 13.78 -29.76
CA ARG A 63 1.14 13.11 -29.95
C ARG A 63 1.13 11.74 -29.34
N GLU A 64 1.81 10.81 -30.00
CA GLU A 64 1.92 9.42 -29.54
C GLU A 64 3.33 8.88 -29.74
N TRP A 65 3.79 8.07 -28.77
CA TRP A 65 5.05 7.35 -28.85
C TRP A 65 4.80 5.96 -29.44
N ALA A 66 5.26 5.73 -30.67
CA ALA A 66 5.05 4.46 -31.38
C ALA A 66 6.17 4.25 -32.41
N PRO A 67 7.40 3.96 -31.96
CA PRO A 67 8.59 3.94 -32.81
C PRO A 67 8.51 2.93 -33.95
N HIS A 68 7.87 1.78 -33.72
CA HIS A 68 7.80 0.69 -34.70
C HIS A 68 6.53 0.67 -35.53
N ALA A 69 5.59 1.60 -35.32
CA ALA A 69 4.40 1.71 -36.15
C ALA A 69 4.76 2.15 -37.58
N GLU A 70 4.01 1.63 -38.56
CA GLU A 70 4.12 1.99 -39.98
C GLU A 70 3.18 3.15 -40.34
N GLY A 71 2.05 3.26 -39.65
CA GLY A 71 1.09 4.36 -39.80
C GLY A 71 0.16 4.50 -38.61
N LEU A 72 -0.15 5.74 -38.21
CA LEU A 72 -1.16 6.03 -37.19
C LEU A 72 -2.26 6.92 -37.73
N TYR A 73 -3.50 6.67 -37.32
CA TYR A 73 -4.66 7.50 -37.65
C TYR A 73 -5.50 7.76 -36.40
N LEU A 74 -5.89 9.01 -36.18
CA LEU A 74 -6.78 9.36 -35.08
C LEU A 74 -8.24 9.13 -35.51
N ILE A 75 -8.98 8.34 -34.72
CA ILE A 75 -10.38 8.02 -34.99
C ILE A 75 -11.25 8.34 -33.78
N GLY A 76 -12.52 8.68 -33.99
CA GLY A 76 -13.46 8.90 -32.89
C GLY A 76 -14.74 9.59 -33.32
N ASP A 77 -15.54 10.00 -32.33
CA ASP A 77 -16.85 10.62 -32.61
C ASP A 77 -16.71 11.88 -33.49
N PHE A 78 -15.62 12.64 -33.32
CA PHE A 78 -15.37 13.89 -34.05
C PHE A 78 -15.25 13.72 -35.58
N ASN A 79 -14.92 12.50 -36.04
CA ASN A 79 -14.79 12.18 -37.46
C ASN A 79 -15.68 11.00 -37.89
N ASN A 80 -16.74 10.72 -37.12
CA ASN A 80 -17.64 9.57 -37.34
C ASN A 80 -16.90 8.23 -37.44
N TRP A 81 -15.79 8.08 -36.70
CA TRP A 81 -14.95 6.88 -36.71
C TRP A 81 -14.35 6.54 -38.08
N ASP A 82 -14.18 7.55 -38.96
CA ASP A 82 -13.52 7.37 -40.25
C ASP A 82 -12.02 7.07 -40.05
N ARG A 83 -11.65 5.85 -40.45
CA ARG A 83 -10.33 5.22 -40.28
C ARG A 83 -9.21 5.84 -41.12
N HIS A 84 -9.51 6.71 -42.08
CA HIS A 84 -8.54 7.24 -43.03
C HIS A 84 -8.49 8.77 -43.07
N SER A 85 -9.49 9.43 -42.50
CA SER A 85 -9.64 10.90 -42.57
C SER A 85 -8.57 11.71 -41.83
N HIS A 86 -7.93 11.16 -40.80
CA HIS A 86 -7.01 11.89 -39.91
C HIS A 86 -5.68 11.13 -39.69
N PRO A 87 -4.84 10.98 -40.74
CA PRO A 87 -3.51 10.39 -40.59
C PRO A 87 -2.60 11.27 -39.74
N MET A 88 -1.86 10.64 -38.82
CA MET A 88 -0.78 11.28 -38.07
C MET A 88 0.50 11.31 -38.91
N LYS A 89 1.37 12.25 -38.60
CA LYS A 89 2.68 12.40 -39.23
C LYS A 89 3.77 11.96 -38.28
N LYS A 90 4.69 11.14 -38.75
CA LYS A 90 5.92 10.82 -38.04
C LYS A 90 6.81 12.07 -38.00
N ILE A 91 7.15 12.56 -36.81
CA ILE A 91 7.92 13.82 -36.62
C ILE A 91 9.40 13.56 -36.29
N ASN A 92 9.71 12.34 -35.84
CA ASN A 92 11.06 11.81 -35.67
C ASN A 92 10.99 10.26 -35.72
N ASP A 93 12.07 9.55 -35.43
CA ASP A 93 12.09 8.08 -35.54
C ASP A 93 11.15 7.36 -34.55
N GLU A 94 10.67 8.06 -33.52
CA GLU A 94 9.87 7.49 -32.42
C GLU A 94 8.42 8.02 -32.35
N ASP A 95 8.23 9.31 -32.65
CA ASP A 95 7.02 10.05 -32.31
C ASP A 95 6.14 10.36 -33.52
N TRP A 96 4.83 10.34 -33.27
CA TRP A 96 3.78 10.70 -34.21
C TRP A 96 2.99 11.90 -33.72
N GLU A 97 2.54 12.76 -34.63
CA GLU A 97 1.80 13.98 -34.31
C GLU A 97 0.66 14.25 -35.30
N ILE A 98 -0.44 14.79 -34.80
CA ILE A 98 -1.50 15.40 -35.61
C ILE A 98 -2.03 16.68 -34.97
N GLU A 99 -2.20 17.72 -35.79
CA GLU A 99 -2.92 18.93 -35.42
C GLU A 99 -4.39 18.86 -35.86
N ILE A 100 -5.31 19.15 -34.94
CA ILE A 100 -6.75 19.13 -35.18
C ILE A 100 -7.27 20.55 -35.02
N LYS A 101 -7.80 21.13 -36.09
CA LYS A 101 -8.31 22.51 -36.06
C LYS A 101 -9.64 22.57 -35.33
N GLY A 102 -9.83 23.62 -34.53
CA GLY A 102 -11.05 23.91 -33.79
C GLY A 102 -11.03 23.32 -32.37
N ILE A 103 -11.11 24.20 -31.36
CA ILE A 103 -11.09 23.78 -29.94
C ILE A 103 -12.29 22.90 -29.56
N ARG A 104 -13.40 23.03 -30.30
CA ARG A 104 -14.64 22.27 -30.11
C ARG A 104 -14.72 21.00 -30.96
N THR A 105 -13.73 20.75 -31.82
CA THR A 105 -13.71 19.55 -32.68
C THR A 105 -13.59 18.30 -31.84
N LEU A 106 -12.67 18.29 -30.87
CA LEU A 106 -12.65 17.29 -29.80
C LEU A 106 -13.53 17.80 -28.64
N ALA A 107 -14.81 17.44 -28.70
CA ALA A 107 -15.79 17.80 -27.68
C ALA A 107 -15.51 17.08 -26.36
N HIS A 108 -15.85 17.70 -25.24
CA HIS A 108 -15.76 16.99 -23.95
C HIS A 108 -16.66 15.74 -23.97
N LYS A 109 -16.14 14.64 -23.43
CA LYS A 109 -16.78 13.33 -23.39
C LYS A 109 -16.90 12.61 -24.74
N SER A 110 -16.33 13.16 -25.82
CA SER A 110 -16.24 12.40 -27.07
C SER A 110 -15.24 11.25 -26.93
N ARG A 111 -15.58 10.11 -27.52
CA ARG A 111 -14.74 8.91 -27.57
C ARG A 111 -13.73 9.01 -28.71
N VAL A 112 -12.50 8.59 -28.46
CA VAL A 112 -11.41 8.53 -29.44
C VAL A 112 -10.55 7.28 -29.26
N LYS A 113 -9.94 6.83 -30.36
CA LYS A 113 -8.91 5.79 -30.43
C LYS A 113 -7.85 6.16 -31.46
N VAL A 114 -6.76 5.42 -31.46
CA VAL A 114 -5.76 5.45 -32.52
C VAL A 114 -5.84 4.15 -33.29
N LEU A 115 -5.98 4.24 -34.61
CA LEU A 115 -5.76 3.11 -35.50
C LEU A 115 -4.26 3.02 -35.77
N VAL A 116 -3.67 1.89 -35.38
CA VAL A 116 -2.25 1.58 -35.56
C VAL A 116 -2.11 0.57 -36.68
N ASP A 117 -1.37 0.95 -37.72
CA ASP A 117 -0.88 0.07 -38.77
C ASP A 117 0.57 -0.33 -38.45
N ALA A 118 0.79 -1.62 -38.21
CA ALA A 118 2.10 -2.16 -37.86
C ALA A 118 2.17 -3.67 -38.15
N ASN A 119 3.31 -4.12 -38.68
CA ASN A 119 3.60 -5.54 -38.94
C ASN A 119 2.51 -6.22 -39.81
N GLY A 120 1.99 -5.49 -40.81
CA GLY A 120 0.91 -5.97 -41.69
C GLY A 120 -0.44 -6.16 -40.99
N SER A 121 -0.64 -5.60 -39.80
CA SER A 121 -1.89 -5.64 -39.06
C SER A 121 -2.37 -4.24 -38.69
N ILE A 122 -3.68 -4.02 -38.79
CA ILE A 122 -4.32 -2.77 -38.40
C ILE A 122 -5.17 -3.04 -37.16
N ARG A 123 -4.91 -2.30 -36.07
CA ARG A 123 -5.60 -2.46 -34.78
C ARG A 123 -6.01 -1.12 -34.20
N ASP A 124 -7.16 -1.10 -33.54
CA ASP A 124 -7.61 0.07 -32.80
C ASP A 124 -7.06 -0.01 -31.37
N ARG A 125 -6.38 1.05 -30.93
CA ARG A 125 -5.73 1.16 -29.63
C ARG A 125 -6.24 2.38 -28.88
N ILE A 126 -6.20 2.29 -27.55
CA ILE A 126 -6.44 3.44 -26.68
C ILE A 126 -5.14 4.26 -26.62
N PRO A 127 -5.17 5.58 -26.87
CA PRO A 127 -4.02 6.47 -26.67
C PRO A 127 -3.26 6.17 -25.38
N ILE A 128 -1.93 5.97 -25.46
CA ILE A 128 -1.09 5.55 -24.31
C ILE A 128 -1.21 6.53 -23.13
N TYR A 129 -1.35 7.81 -23.46
CA TYR A 129 -1.45 8.91 -22.50
C TYR A 129 -2.89 9.40 -22.29
N ALA A 130 -3.88 8.54 -22.51
CA ALA A 130 -5.27 8.84 -22.20
C ALA A 130 -5.43 9.17 -20.71
N THR A 131 -6.06 10.30 -20.40
CA THR A 131 -6.33 10.73 -19.02
C THR A 131 -7.70 10.27 -18.51
N ARG A 132 -8.49 9.65 -19.37
CA ARG A 132 -9.80 9.07 -19.07
C ARG A 132 -10.07 7.98 -20.10
N VAL A 133 -10.50 6.82 -19.64
CA VAL A 133 -10.90 5.70 -20.48
C VAL A 133 -12.22 5.17 -19.94
N GLU A 134 -13.18 4.87 -20.81
CA GLU A 134 -14.49 4.37 -20.37
C GLU A 134 -15.01 3.26 -21.28
N ARG A 135 -15.65 2.28 -20.64
CA ARG A 135 -16.38 1.20 -21.31
C ARG A 135 -17.78 1.66 -21.70
N ASN A 136 -18.22 1.36 -22.93
CA ASN A 136 -19.61 1.54 -23.33
C ASN A 136 -20.47 0.28 -23.06
N GLU A 137 -21.73 0.33 -23.47
CA GLU A 137 -22.69 -0.78 -23.34
C GLU A 137 -22.28 -2.04 -24.12
N ASN A 138 -21.50 -1.90 -25.19
CA ASN A 138 -20.98 -2.99 -26.01
C ASN A 138 -19.65 -3.57 -25.48
N LEU A 139 -19.26 -3.21 -24.24
CA LEU A 139 -18.01 -3.60 -23.61
C LEU A 139 -16.74 -3.04 -24.30
N ASP A 140 -16.89 -2.08 -25.21
CA ASP A 140 -15.77 -1.43 -25.88
C ASP A 140 -15.21 -0.29 -25.02
N TYR A 141 -13.91 -0.32 -24.78
CA TYR A 141 -13.18 0.75 -24.10
C TYR A 141 -12.62 1.76 -25.11
N ALA A 142 -12.72 3.05 -24.80
CA ALA A 142 -12.10 4.12 -25.58
C ALA A 142 -11.60 5.24 -24.66
N ALA A 143 -10.61 6.00 -25.14
CA ALA A 143 -10.22 7.23 -24.48
C ALA A 143 -11.34 8.27 -24.60
N ILE A 144 -11.53 9.03 -23.54
CA ILE A 144 -12.59 10.04 -23.44
C ILE A 144 -11.95 11.42 -23.34
N ILE A 145 -12.30 12.32 -24.26
CA ILE A 145 -11.71 13.67 -24.28
C ILE A 145 -12.13 14.48 -23.04
N GLN A 146 -11.12 14.89 -22.27
CA GLN A 146 -11.27 15.79 -21.13
C GLN A 146 -11.14 17.25 -21.58
N ASN A 147 -12.29 17.89 -21.80
CA ASN A 147 -12.40 19.30 -22.20
C ASN A 147 -13.50 20.03 -21.39
N PRO A 148 -13.50 19.94 -20.05
CA PRO A 148 -14.55 20.56 -19.25
C PRO A 148 -14.52 22.09 -19.39
N ARG A 149 -15.68 22.74 -19.25
CA ARG A 149 -15.80 24.21 -19.33
C ARG A 149 -15.14 24.94 -18.17
N LYS A 150 -15.07 24.28 -17.01
CA LYS A 150 -14.43 24.78 -15.79
C LYS A 150 -13.40 23.74 -15.37
N LYS A 151 -12.24 24.20 -14.93
CA LYS A 151 -11.24 23.34 -14.28
C LYS A 151 -11.61 23.16 -12.81
N PHE A 152 -11.21 22.04 -12.23
CA PHE A 152 -11.22 21.85 -10.78
C PHE A 152 -10.40 22.95 -10.08
N VAL A 153 -10.86 23.39 -8.91
CA VAL A 153 -10.18 24.40 -8.09
C VAL A 153 -9.77 23.72 -6.79
N TRP A 154 -8.46 23.61 -6.58
CA TRP A 154 -7.87 23.10 -5.35
C TRP A 154 -7.99 24.13 -4.21
N GLU A 155 -8.16 23.64 -2.99
CA GLU A 155 -8.30 24.46 -1.78
C GLU A 155 -7.40 23.92 -0.66
N ASP A 156 -6.27 23.30 -1.03
CA ASP A 156 -5.34 22.58 -0.17
C ASP A 156 -3.95 23.25 -0.04
N ASP A 157 -3.80 24.50 -0.48
CA ASP A 157 -2.52 25.26 -0.47
C ASP A 157 -1.80 25.27 0.90
N GLY A 158 -2.52 25.10 2.00
CA GLY A 158 -1.96 25.05 3.37
C GLY A 158 -1.62 23.66 3.88
N PHE A 159 -1.95 22.60 3.14
CA PHE A 159 -1.72 21.23 3.56
C PHE A 159 -0.24 20.86 3.46
N LYS A 160 0.23 20.10 4.45
CA LYS A 160 1.61 19.60 4.50
C LYS A 160 1.59 18.13 4.81
N THR A 161 2.28 17.37 3.99
CA THR A 161 2.44 15.93 4.15
C THR A 161 3.17 15.62 5.45
N GLN A 162 2.60 14.71 6.25
CA GLN A 162 3.22 14.19 7.46
C GLN A 162 3.91 12.87 7.12
N LYS A 163 5.24 12.86 7.01
CA LYS A 163 5.99 11.67 6.56
C LYS A 163 6.38 10.67 7.65
N ASP A 164 6.27 11.06 8.92
CA ASP A 164 6.66 10.24 10.06
C ASP A 164 5.45 9.83 10.89
N ASN A 165 5.57 8.73 11.64
CA ASN A 165 4.50 8.18 12.49
C ASN A 165 3.21 7.91 11.69
N LEU A 166 3.34 7.25 10.55
CA LEU A 166 2.22 6.99 9.65
C LEU A 166 1.27 5.97 10.27
N LEU A 167 -0.01 6.35 10.32
CA LEU A 167 -1.13 5.50 10.68
C LEU A 167 -2.02 5.44 9.45
N ILE A 168 -1.79 4.39 8.66
CA ILE A 168 -2.26 4.21 7.30
C ILE A 168 -3.57 3.42 7.32
N TYR A 169 -4.59 3.97 6.67
CA TYR A 169 -5.83 3.26 6.37
C TYR A 169 -5.83 2.87 4.89
N GLU A 170 -5.62 1.59 4.61
CA GLU A 170 -5.62 1.03 3.26
C GLU A 170 -7.05 0.82 2.78
N ALA A 171 -7.35 1.33 1.58
CA ALA A 171 -8.69 1.33 1.03
C ALA A 171 -8.72 1.23 -0.51
N HIS A 172 -9.71 0.49 -0.99
CA HIS A 172 -10.19 0.36 -2.36
C HIS A 172 -11.58 1.01 -2.54
N ILE A 173 -11.68 2.05 -3.36
CA ILE A 173 -12.90 2.87 -3.50
C ILE A 173 -14.14 2.04 -3.86
N GLY A 174 -14.03 1.16 -4.85
CA GLY A 174 -15.17 0.42 -5.40
C GLY A 174 -15.90 -0.51 -4.43
N MET A 175 -15.24 -0.98 -3.37
CA MET A 175 -15.84 -1.92 -2.40
C MET A 175 -16.08 -1.28 -1.03
N ALA A 176 -15.88 0.03 -0.92
CA ALA A 176 -15.96 0.74 0.34
C ALA A 176 -17.39 1.03 0.79
N GLY A 177 -18.39 0.85 -0.08
CA GLY A 177 -19.81 0.97 0.28
C GLY A 177 -20.40 -0.33 0.83
N GLU A 178 -21.57 -0.21 1.46
CA GLU A 178 -22.29 -1.35 2.05
C GLU A 178 -23.20 -2.09 1.07
N GLU A 179 -23.58 -1.41 -0.02
CA GLU A 179 -24.33 -2.01 -1.10
C GLU A 179 -23.44 -2.93 -1.94
N GLY A 180 -24.00 -4.04 -2.45
CA GLY A 180 -23.32 -4.94 -3.38
C GLY A 180 -23.22 -4.34 -4.78
N LYS A 181 -22.45 -3.26 -4.93
CA LYS A 181 -22.18 -2.54 -6.18
C LYS A 181 -20.80 -1.88 -6.11
N VAL A 182 -20.29 -1.42 -7.25
CA VAL A 182 -19.12 -0.52 -7.27
C VAL A 182 -19.51 0.82 -6.65
N SER A 183 -18.82 1.21 -5.57
CA SER A 183 -18.96 2.51 -4.92
C SER A 183 -18.13 3.58 -5.62
N SER A 184 -18.55 4.83 -5.47
CA SER A 184 -17.96 5.99 -6.14
C SER A 184 -16.96 6.76 -5.28
N TYR A 185 -16.12 7.58 -5.92
CA TYR A 185 -15.26 8.55 -5.23
C TYR A 185 -16.07 9.46 -4.30
N LYS A 186 -17.26 9.89 -4.72
CA LYS A 186 -18.16 10.74 -3.92
C LYS A 186 -18.77 10.03 -2.71
N GLU A 187 -19.15 8.77 -2.85
CA GLU A 187 -19.60 7.97 -1.71
C GLU A 187 -18.46 7.78 -0.70
N PHE A 188 -17.24 7.47 -1.16
CA PHE A 188 -16.07 7.37 -0.29
C PHE A 188 -15.73 8.68 0.42
N GLU A 189 -15.69 9.79 -0.32
CA GLU A 189 -15.44 11.14 0.19
C GLU A 189 -16.43 11.49 1.32
N LYS A 190 -17.71 11.21 1.11
CA LYS A 190 -18.79 11.56 2.04
C LYS A 190 -18.89 10.62 3.25
N HIS A 191 -18.69 9.32 3.05
CA HIS A 191 -19.06 8.31 4.05
C HIS A 191 -17.88 7.62 4.71
N VAL A 192 -16.71 7.58 4.06
CA VAL A 192 -15.55 6.81 4.53
C VAL A 192 -14.46 7.74 5.07
N LEU A 193 -14.14 8.86 4.41
CA LEU A 193 -13.16 9.82 4.95
C LEU A 193 -13.46 10.27 6.40
N PRO A 194 -14.71 10.59 6.78
CA PRO A 194 -15.01 10.95 8.16
C PRO A 194 -14.75 9.81 9.16
N ARG A 195 -14.94 8.54 8.74
CA ARG A 195 -14.67 7.35 9.57
C ARG A 195 -13.19 7.19 9.81
N ILE A 196 -12.39 7.29 8.75
CA ILE A 196 -10.91 7.22 8.81
C ILE A 196 -10.39 8.30 9.77
N LYS A 197 -10.85 9.55 9.59
CA LYS A 197 -10.43 10.65 10.47
C LYS A 197 -10.83 10.42 11.92
N LYS A 198 -12.06 9.94 12.16
CA LYS A 198 -12.58 9.65 13.50
C LYS A 198 -11.82 8.52 14.19
N GLY A 199 -11.40 7.49 13.44
CA GLY A 199 -10.56 6.40 13.95
C GLY A 199 -9.14 6.83 14.32
N GLY A 200 -8.74 8.05 13.96
CA GLY A 200 -7.47 8.66 14.39
C GLY A 200 -6.30 8.45 13.43
N TYR A 201 -6.51 7.73 12.32
CA TYR A 201 -5.58 7.57 11.21
C TYR A 201 -5.19 8.92 10.60
N ASN A 202 -3.99 9.01 10.03
CA ASN A 202 -3.44 10.24 9.45
C ASN A 202 -3.07 10.10 7.96
N THR A 203 -3.11 8.89 7.41
CA THR A 203 -2.73 8.60 6.03
C THR A 203 -3.72 7.62 5.43
N ILE A 204 -4.08 7.81 4.17
CA ILE A 204 -4.93 6.90 3.38
C ILE A 204 -4.07 6.31 2.28
N GLN A 205 -4.08 4.99 2.14
CA GLN A 205 -3.49 4.31 0.99
C GLN A 205 -4.61 3.89 0.04
N LEU A 206 -4.71 4.57 -1.11
CA LEU A 206 -5.74 4.32 -2.11
C LEU A 206 -5.25 3.33 -3.16
N MET A 207 -5.90 2.17 -3.18
CA MET A 207 -5.67 1.10 -4.13
C MET A 207 -6.53 1.27 -5.39
N ALA A 208 -6.12 0.62 -6.47
CA ALA A 208 -6.90 0.49 -7.71
C ALA A 208 -7.27 1.82 -8.39
N ILE A 209 -6.43 2.86 -8.24
CA ILE A 209 -6.71 4.19 -8.81
C ILE A 209 -6.38 4.27 -10.30
N ALA A 210 -5.27 3.68 -10.75
CA ALA A 210 -4.95 3.62 -12.18
C ALA A 210 -5.96 2.70 -12.90
N GLU A 211 -6.38 3.08 -14.10
CA GLU A 211 -7.42 2.38 -14.84
C GLU A 211 -7.00 0.96 -15.24
N HIS A 212 -7.90 0.02 -14.96
CA HIS A 212 -7.72 -1.41 -15.12
C HIS A 212 -9.04 -2.03 -15.63
N PRO A 213 -9.02 -2.77 -16.76
CA PRO A 213 -10.25 -3.23 -17.41
C PRO A 213 -10.95 -4.36 -16.65
N TYR A 214 -10.20 -5.13 -15.84
CA TYR A 214 -10.74 -6.23 -15.05
C TYR A 214 -10.85 -5.82 -13.58
N TYR A 215 -12.07 -5.53 -13.14
CA TYR A 215 -12.36 -5.12 -11.75
C TYR A 215 -11.86 -6.14 -10.71
N GLY A 216 -11.95 -7.45 -11.02
CA GLY A 216 -11.46 -8.51 -10.14
C GLY A 216 -9.95 -8.62 -10.00
N SER A 217 -9.17 -7.78 -10.70
CA SER A 217 -7.72 -7.68 -10.50
C SER A 217 -7.33 -6.88 -9.25
N PHE A 218 -8.29 -6.28 -8.55
CA PHE A 218 -8.04 -5.39 -7.42
C PHE A 218 -7.20 -4.15 -7.80
N GLY A 219 -7.11 -3.83 -9.09
CA GLY A 219 -6.29 -2.73 -9.59
C GLY A 219 -4.89 -3.11 -10.07
N TYR A 220 -4.46 -4.37 -9.89
CA TYR A 220 -3.10 -4.79 -10.25
C TYR A 220 -2.88 -4.96 -11.75
N GLN A 221 -3.93 -5.24 -12.51
CA GLN A 221 -3.84 -5.34 -13.98
C GLN A 221 -4.06 -3.98 -14.65
N VAL A 222 -3.15 -3.03 -14.38
CA VAL A 222 -3.21 -1.67 -14.96
C VAL A 222 -3.07 -1.73 -16.47
N ALA A 223 -3.93 -0.97 -17.16
CA ALA A 223 -3.93 -0.85 -18.61
C ALA A 223 -3.65 0.57 -19.09
N ASN A 224 -4.15 1.59 -18.37
CA ASN A 224 -4.02 2.99 -18.76
C ASN A 224 -3.48 3.80 -17.58
N PHE A 225 -2.16 4.02 -17.58
CA PHE A 225 -1.41 4.50 -16.43
C PHE A 225 -1.73 5.95 -16.03
N PHE A 226 -2.20 6.78 -16.97
CA PHE A 226 -2.52 8.19 -16.75
C PHE A 226 -4.03 8.45 -16.53
N ALA A 227 -4.86 7.40 -16.55
CA ALA A 227 -6.29 7.51 -16.36
C ALA A 227 -6.67 7.07 -14.94
N PRO A 228 -7.34 7.92 -14.15
CA PRO A 228 -8.08 7.45 -12.99
C PRO A 228 -9.16 6.46 -13.45
N SER A 229 -9.32 5.40 -12.66
CA SER A 229 -10.29 4.35 -12.87
C SER A 229 -11.70 4.95 -13.01
N SER A 230 -12.32 4.68 -14.15
CA SER A 230 -13.68 5.11 -14.48
C SER A 230 -14.76 4.34 -13.71
N TRP A 231 -14.39 3.20 -13.12
CA TRP A 231 -15.27 2.41 -12.25
C TRP A 231 -15.90 3.24 -11.12
N TYR A 232 -15.21 4.26 -10.63
CA TYR A 232 -15.58 4.97 -9.40
C TYR A 232 -16.17 6.37 -9.63
N GLY A 233 -16.23 6.86 -10.87
CA GLY A 233 -16.74 8.20 -11.16
C GLY A 233 -15.79 9.03 -12.01
N GLU A 234 -15.95 10.35 -11.99
CA GLU A 234 -15.24 11.30 -12.85
C GLU A 234 -13.87 11.72 -12.29
N ASN A 235 -12.95 12.20 -13.14
CA ASN A 235 -11.60 12.61 -12.72
C ASN A 235 -11.61 13.72 -11.65
N ASP A 236 -12.49 14.72 -11.81
CA ASP A 236 -12.63 15.81 -10.84
C ASP A 236 -13.22 15.33 -9.49
N GLU A 237 -13.86 14.16 -9.45
CA GLU A 237 -14.34 13.56 -8.19
C GLU A 237 -13.20 12.94 -7.38
N LEU A 238 -12.19 12.34 -8.04
CA LEU A 238 -10.95 11.92 -7.38
C LEU A 238 -10.19 13.14 -6.83
N LYS A 239 -10.09 14.22 -7.60
CA LYS A 239 -9.49 15.47 -7.12
C LYS A 239 -10.23 16.03 -5.90
N SER A 240 -11.56 16.01 -5.93
CA SER A 240 -12.39 16.40 -4.79
C SER A 240 -12.12 15.54 -3.56
N LEU A 241 -12.00 14.22 -3.73
CA LEU A 241 -11.69 13.28 -2.65
C LEU A 241 -10.35 13.63 -1.99
N VAL A 242 -9.28 13.80 -2.79
CA VAL A 242 -7.95 14.16 -2.27
C VAL A 242 -7.98 15.53 -1.58
N ASN A 243 -8.60 16.54 -2.19
CA ASN A 243 -8.75 17.87 -1.61
C ASN A 243 -9.50 17.83 -0.26
N THR A 244 -10.56 17.02 -0.16
CA THR A 244 -11.31 16.85 1.09
C THR A 244 -10.52 16.09 2.15
N ALA A 245 -9.73 15.09 1.77
CA ALA A 245 -8.81 14.41 2.68
C ALA A 245 -7.75 15.38 3.25
N HIS A 246 -7.17 16.23 2.40
CA HIS A 246 -6.22 17.27 2.83
C HIS A 246 -6.86 18.26 3.82
N LYS A 247 -8.10 18.69 3.58
CA LYS A 247 -8.86 19.55 4.53
C LYS A 247 -9.12 18.87 5.88
N LEU A 248 -9.21 17.54 5.90
CA LEU A 248 -9.30 16.75 7.13
C LEU A 248 -7.92 16.50 7.77
N GLY A 249 -6.84 16.97 7.15
CA GLY A 249 -5.47 16.75 7.61
C GLY A 249 -5.02 15.29 7.45
N LEU A 250 -5.47 14.62 6.39
CA LEU A 250 -5.08 13.25 6.04
C LEU A 250 -4.16 13.29 4.83
N ASN A 251 -3.02 12.60 4.90
CA ASN A 251 -2.24 12.30 3.71
C ASN A 251 -3.02 11.32 2.82
N VAL A 252 -2.83 11.39 1.50
CA VAL A 252 -3.34 10.41 0.54
C VAL A 252 -2.18 9.90 -0.31
N ILE A 253 -1.82 8.63 -0.13
CA ILE A 253 -0.84 7.95 -0.98
C ILE A 253 -1.57 7.02 -1.95
N MET A 254 -1.02 6.89 -3.15
CA MET A 254 -1.58 6.04 -4.20
C MET A 254 -0.82 4.73 -4.29
N ASP A 255 -1.54 3.64 -4.53
CA ASP A 255 -0.92 2.39 -4.92
C ASP A 255 -0.44 2.44 -6.38
N LEU A 256 0.85 2.28 -6.59
CA LEU A 256 1.55 2.51 -7.85
C LEU A 256 2.11 1.20 -8.41
N VAL A 257 1.42 0.68 -9.42
CA VAL A 257 1.78 -0.58 -10.07
C VAL A 257 2.70 -0.30 -11.24
N HIS A 258 4.00 -0.28 -10.97
CA HIS A 258 5.05 -0.16 -11.99
C HIS A 258 5.84 -1.45 -12.18
N SER A 259 5.46 -2.53 -11.49
CA SER A 259 6.08 -3.85 -11.62
C SER A 259 5.70 -4.58 -12.90
N HIS A 260 4.47 -4.36 -13.39
CA HIS A 260 3.93 -5.01 -14.58
C HIS A 260 2.76 -4.22 -15.20
N SER A 261 2.25 -4.73 -16.33
CA SER A 261 1.05 -4.23 -17.01
C SER A 261 0.18 -5.41 -17.46
N VAL A 262 -1.12 -5.16 -17.68
CA VAL A 262 -2.02 -6.18 -18.26
C VAL A 262 -1.53 -6.65 -19.64
N LYS A 263 -1.82 -7.91 -20.02
CA LYS A 263 -1.53 -8.46 -21.36
C LYS A 263 -2.47 -7.97 -22.46
N ASN A 264 -3.61 -7.38 -22.09
CA ASN A 264 -4.62 -6.88 -23.02
C ASN A 264 -3.98 -5.93 -24.03
N THR A 265 -4.20 -6.22 -25.31
CA THR A 265 -3.69 -5.36 -26.39
C THR A 265 -4.72 -4.32 -26.82
N ALA A 266 -6.03 -4.61 -26.70
CA ALA A 266 -7.08 -3.67 -27.08
C ALA A 266 -7.25 -2.55 -26.04
N GLU A 267 -7.26 -2.90 -24.75
CA GLU A 267 -7.44 -1.96 -23.64
C GLU A 267 -6.14 -1.44 -23.02
N GLY A 268 -5.03 -2.16 -23.19
CA GLY A 268 -3.74 -1.86 -22.57
C GLY A 268 -2.64 -1.49 -23.56
N ILE A 269 -1.45 -1.23 -23.04
CA ILE A 269 -0.28 -0.77 -23.82
C ILE A 269 0.49 -1.90 -24.51
N ASN A 270 0.08 -3.16 -24.33
CA ASN A 270 0.76 -4.30 -24.95
C ASN A 270 0.56 -4.33 -26.46
N GLU A 271 1.68 -4.50 -27.19
CA GLU A 271 1.71 -4.45 -28.65
C GLU A 271 1.08 -3.18 -29.22
N PHE A 272 1.20 -2.03 -28.53
CA PHE A 272 0.59 -0.79 -28.98
C PHE A 272 1.09 -0.42 -30.37
N ASP A 273 2.41 -0.36 -30.58
CA ASP A 273 3.05 -0.09 -31.88
C ASP A 273 3.24 -1.32 -32.78
N GLY A 274 2.59 -2.44 -32.43
CA GLY A 274 2.71 -3.73 -33.13
C GLY A 274 3.87 -4.61 -32.68
N THR A 275 4.75 -4.14 -31.77
CA THR A 275 5.84 -4.94 -31.21
C THR A 275 5.58 -5.37 -29.78
N VAL A 276 6.03 -6.58 -29.40
CA VAL A 276 5.92 -7.07 -28.01
C VAL A 276 6.87 -6.35 -27.05
N TYR A 277 7.90 -5.67 -27.58
CA TYR A 277 9.02 -5.13 -26.82
C TYR A 277 9.03 -3.60 -26.74
N GLN A 278 7.99 -2.89 -27.20
CA GLN A 278 7.94 -1.42 -27.07
C GLN A 278 8.18 -0.98 -25.62
N PHE A 279 7.33 -1.47 -24.71
CA PHE A 279 7.43 -1.19 -23.27
C PHE A 279 8.12 -2.31 -22.48
N PHE A 280 8.06 -3.53 -23.00
CA PHE A 280 8.36 -4.74 -22.25
C PHE A 280 9.65 -5.42 -22.72
N HIS A 281 10.11 -6.39 -21.94
CA HIS A 281 11.14 -7.31 -22.41
C HIS A 281 10.60 -8.18 -23.56
N ASP A 282 11.50 -8.63 -24.44
CA ASP A 282 11.15 -9.54 -25.53
C ASP A 282 11.10 -11.00 -25.03
N GLY A 283 10.35 -11.85 -25.73
CA GLY A 283 10.21 -13.27 -25.40
C GLY A 283 9.63 -13.53 -24.01
N GLU A 284 10.11 -14.60 -23.36
CA GLU A 284 9.62 -15.04 -22.05
C GLU A 284 10.00 -14.11 -20.90
N GLU A 285 11.12 -13.37 -20.99
CA GLU A 285 11.50 -12.37 -19.99
C GLU A 285 10.45 -11.24 -19.87
N GLY A 286 9.65 -11.02 -20.91
CA GLY A 286 8.57 -10.04 -20.91
C GLY A 286 7.27 -10.50 -20.24
N ASN A 287 7.19 -11.74 -19.76
CA ASN A 287 5.96 -12.30 -19.18
C ASN A 287 6.14 -12.65 -17.71
N HIS A 288 5.18 -12.26 -16.87
CA HIS A 288 5.09 -12.75 -15.50
C HIS A 288 4.18 -13.99 -15.46
N PRO A 289 4.68 -15.20 -15.17
CA PRO A 289 3.89 -16.41 -15.30
C PRO A 289 2.78 -16.53 -14.25
N ASP A 290 2.98 -16.06 -13.01
CA ASP A 290 1.95 -16.20 -11.96
C ASP A 290 0.84 -15.15 -12.07
N TRP A 291 1.15 -13.98 -12.62
CA TRP A 291 0.21 -12.85 -12.69
C TRP A 291 -0.46 -12.72 -14.06
N ASP A 292 -0.06 -13.57 -15.00
CA ASP A 292 -0.48 -13.52 -16.40
C ASP A 292 -0.34 -12.10 -17.00
N SER A 293 0.80 -11.45 -16.74
CA SER A 293 1.04 -10.02 -17.05
C SER A 293 2.32 -9.79 -17.86
N LYS A 294 2.57 -8.53 -18.24
CA LYS A 294 3.75 -8.06 -19.00
C LYS A 294 4.73 -7.28 -18.14
N LEU A 295 6.03 -7.52 -18.33
CA LEU A 295 7.12 -6.97 -17.53
C LEU A 295 7.91 -5.88 -18.27
N PHE A 296 8.01 -4.70 -17.66
CA PHE A 296 8.67 -3.53 -18.25
C PHE A 296 10.17 -3.74 -18.46
N ASP A 297 10.69 -3.20 -19.56
CA ASP A 297 12.13 -3.11 -19.78
C ASP A 297 12.67 -1.76 -19.30
N TYR A 298 13.07 -1.73 -18.02
CA TYR A 298 13.54 -0.51 -17.36
C TYR A 298 14.85 0.07 -17.95
N LYS A 299 15.54 -0.66 -18.85
CA LYS A 299 16.75 -0.16 -19.54
C LYS A 299 16.43 0.88 -20.60
N LYS A 300 15.20 0.88 -21.12
CA LYS A 300 14.76 1.72 -22.24
C LYS A 300 14.47 3.15 -21.78
N PRO A 301 15.09 4.18 -22.39
CA PRO A 301 14.79 5.57 -22.07
C PRO A 301 13.31 5.95 -22.23
N GLY A 302 12.63 5.45 -23.26
CA GLY A 302 11.20 5.69 -23.47
C GLY A 302 10.32 5.11 -22.35
N VAL A 303 10.66 3.93 -21.83
CA VAL A 303 9.96 3.31 -20.69
C VAL A 303 10.21 4.10 -19.40
N CYS A 304 11.46 4.47 -19.13
CA CYS A 304 11.78 5.35 -18.01
C CYS A 304 11.04 6.69 -18.12
N HIS A 305 10.99 7.29 -19.32
CA HIS A 305 10.27 8.54 -19.57
C HIS A 305 8.78 8.40 -19.26
N PHE A 306 8.15 7.32 -19.73
CA PHE A 306 6.75 7.01 -19.47
C PHE A 306 6.46 6.87 -17.96
N LEU A 307 7.16 5.96 -17.27
CA LEU A 307 6.88 5.63 -15.87
C LEU A 307 7.26 6.76 -14.90
N LEU A 308 8.39 7.44 -15.11
CA LEU A 308 8.76 8.60 -14.30
C LEU A 308 7.78 9.76 -14.50
N SER A 309 7.31 9.98 -15.73
CA SER A 309 6.28 10.99 -15.99
C SER A 309 4.94 10.64 -15.38
N ASN A 310 4.66 9.35 -15.15
CA ASN A 310 3.48 8.89 -14.44
C ASN A 310 3.51 9.29 -12.96
N ILE A 311 4.66 9.12 -12.30
CA ILE A 311 4.89 9.61 -10.93
C ILE A 311 4.62 11.12 -10.85
N LYS A 312 5.23 11.88 -11.77
CA LYS A 312 5.03 13.34 -11.80
C LYS A 312 3.57 13.72 -12.01
N TYR A 313 2.88 13.04 -12.93
CA TYR A 313 1.47 13.27 -13.21
C TYR A 313 0.59 13.10 -11.97
N TRP A 314 0.73 11.99 -11.24
CA TRP A 314 -0.09 11.75 -10.06
C TRP A 314 0.20 12.74 -8.92
N LEU A 315 1.47 13.13 -8.74
CA LEU A 315 1.84 14.15 -7.75
C LEU A 315 1.32 15.54 -8.11
N GLU A 316 1.41 15.97 -9.37
CA GLU A 316 1.06 17.33 -9.79
C GLU A 316 -0.42 17.51 -10.16
N GLU A 317 -1.05 16.56 -10.86
CA GLU A 317 -2.43 16.70 -11.34
C GLU A 317 -3.48 16.32 -10.28
N TYR A 318 -3.15 15.37 -9.40
CA TYR A 318 -4.05 14.84 -8.37
C TYR A 318 -3.58 15.11 -6.94
N HIS A 319 -2.44 15.78 -6.75
CA HIS A 319 -1.92 16.20 -5.45
C HIS A 319 -1.66 15.05 -4.46
N PHE A 320 -1.44 13.82 -4.93
CA PHE A 320 -1.08 12.71 -4.03
C PHE A 320 0.17 13.06 -3.18
N ASP A 321 0.21 12.52 -1.97
CA ASP A 321 1.28 12.73 -1.00
C ASP A 321 2.45 11.77 -1.15
N GLY A 322 2.29 10.77 -2.02
CA GLY A 322 3.23 9.68 -2.09
C GLY A 322 2.63 8.44 -2.71
N PHE A 323 3.40 7.35 -2.62
CA PHE A 323 3.08 6.10 -3.26
C PHE A 323 3.44 4.90 -2.39
N ARG A 324 2.64 3.84 -2.49
CA ARG A 324 3.11 2.47 -2.29
C ARG A 324 3.53 1.93 -3.65
N PHE A 325 4.76 1.48 -3.79
CA PHE A 325 5.20 0.78 -5.00
C PHE A 325 4.90 -0.70 -4.81
N ASP A 326 4.03 -1.20 -5.67
CA ASP A 326 3.51 -2.57 -5.63
C ASP A 326 4.45 -3.56 -6.33
N GLY A 327 4.60 -4.75 -5.75
CA GLY A 327 5.38 -5.83 -6.36
C GLY A 327 6.87 -5.54 -6.52
N VAL A 328 7.49 -4.79 -5.60
CA VAL A 328 8.91 -4.42 -5.68
C VAL A 328 9.80 -5.66 -5.69
N THR A 329 9.46 -6.71 -4.94
CA THR A 329 10.20 -8.00 -5.02
C THR A 329 10.20 -8.57 -6.44
N SER A 330 9.06 -8.53 -7.15
CA SER A 330 8.97 -9.02 -8.53
C SER A 330 9.82 -8.19 -9.49
N MET A 331 10.03 -6.91 -9.19
CA MET A 331 10.88 -6.03 -10.01
C MET A 331 12.37 -6.32 -9.83
N ILE A 332 12.84 -6.48 -8.60
CA ILE A 332 14.27 -6.46 -8.28
C ILE A 332 14.95 -7.83 -8.39
N TYR A 333 14.19 -8.89 -8.70
CA TYR A 333 14.71 -10.24 -8.94
C TYR A 333 14.15 -10.81 -10.24
N LYS A 334 15.01 -11.45 -11.04
CA LYS A 334 14.62 -12.03 -12.34
C LYS A 334 13.71 -13.25 -12.21
N ASP A 335 13.81 -13.97 -11.11
CA ASP A 335 12.88 -15.04 -10.75
C ASP A 335 11.66 -14.54 -9.96
N HIS A 336 11.57 -13.22 -9.75
CA HIS A 336 10.49 -12.54 -9.02
C HIS A 336 10.39 -12.95 -7.55
N GLY A 337 11.47 -13.49 -6.97
CA GLY A 337 11.50 -13.98 -5.59
C GLY A 337 10.79 -15.32 -5.39
N ARG A 338 10.48 -16.04 -6.48
CA ARG A 338 9.75 -17.32 -6.42
C ARG A 338 10.53 -18.40 -5.68
N GLY A 339 9.89 -18.99 -4.67
CA GLY A 339 10.42 -20.17 -3.97
C GLY A 339 11.72 -19.93 -3.20
N GLU A 340 12.12 -18.67 -3.04
CA GLU A 340 13.37 -18.28 -2.39
C GLU A 340 13.10 -17.79 -0.97
N ALA A 341 13.82 -18.35 0.00
CA ALA A 341 13.80 -17.86 1.38
C ALA A 341 15.01 -16.94 1.59
N PHE A 342 14.80 -15.64 1.80
CA PHE A 342 15.88 -14.64 1.87
C PHE A 342 16.66 -14.64 3.21
N ASP A 343 17.34 -15.75 3.49
CA ASP A 343 18.07 -16.04 4.74
C ASP A 343 19.57 -15.65 4.73
N SER A 344 20.07 -15.09 3.61
CA SER A 344 21.49 -14.78 3.45
C SER A 344 21.74 -13.63 2.47
N TYR A 345 22.71 -12.77 2.78
CA TYR A 345 23.08 -11.61 1.95
C TYR A 345 23.40 -11.96 0.49
N LYS A 346 23.98 -13.14 0.22
CA LYS A 346 24.33 -13.61 -1.13
C LYS A 346 23.12 -13.71 -2.07
N LYS A 347 21.90 -13.82 -1.53
CA LYS A 347 20.66 -13.93 -2.33
C LYS A 347 20.24 -12.55 -2.85
N TYR A 348 20.54 -11.49 -2.11
CA TYR A 348 20.25 -10.11 -2.49
C TYR A 348 21.27 -9.53 -3.48
N PHE A 349 22.52 -10.02 -3.41
CA PHE A 349 23.64 -9.59 -4.25
C PHE A 349 24.10 -10.77 -5.10
N SER A 350 23.36 -11.02 -6.19
CA SER A 350 23.64 -12.12 -7.12
C SER A 350 23.30 -11.73 -8.55
N MET A 351 23.58 -12.63 -9.49
CA MET A 351 23.18 -12.46 -10.90
C MET A 351 21.65 -12.49 -11.10
N ASN A 352 20.88 -12.93 -10.09
CA ASN A 352 19.42 -12.89 -10.09
C ASN A 352 18.88 -11.48 -9.83
N THR A 353 19.66 -10.60 -9.19
CA THR A 353 19.25 -9.24 -8.88
C THR A 353 19.14 -8.39 -10.16
N ASP A 354 18.00 -7.75 -10.37
CA ASP A 354 17.80 -6.84 -11.49
C ASP A 354 18.24 -5.42 -11.13
N ILE A 355 19.46 -5.08 -11.53
CA ILE A 355 20.06 -3.76 -11.28
C ILE A 355 19.29 -2.65 -12.00
N GLU A 356 18.66 -2.92 -13.14
CA GLU A 356 18.01 -1.89 -13.97
C GLU A 356 16.66 -1.52 -13.38
N ALA A 357 15.94 -2.50 -12.83
CA ALA A 357 14.76 -2.25 -12.01
C ALA A 357 15.11 -1.45 -10.75
N ILE A 358 16.20 -1.81 -10.04
CA ILE A 358 16.64 -1.05 -8.87
C ILE A 358 17.02 0.39 -9.24
N ASN A 359 17.76 0.59 -10.33
CA ASN A 359 18.12 1.92 -10.80
C ASN A 359 16.87 2.75 -11.12
N TYR A 360 15.87 2.14 -11.77
CA TYR A 360 14.58 2.80 -12.01
C TYR A 360 13.90 3.21 -10.70
N LEU A 361 13.86 2.35 -9.69
CA LEU A 361 13.31 2.68 -8.36
C LEU A 361 14.09 3.81 -7.68
N GLN A 362 15.41 3.86 -7.83
CA GLN A 362 16.23 4.97 -7.34
C GLN A 362 15.89 6.28 -8.07
N LEU A 363 15.73 6.25 -9.40
CA LEU A 363 15.32 7.40 -10.19
C LEU A 363 13.91 7.87 -9.80
N ALA A 364 12.99 6.94 -9.58
CA ALA A 364 11.62 7.22 -9.14
C ALA A 364 11.59 7.91 -7.78
N ASN A 365 12.31 7.39 -6.79
CA ASN A 365 12.43 8.00 -5.46
C ASN A 365 13.10 9.38 -5.53
N GLN A 366 14.16 9.55 -6.33
CA GLN A 366 14.80 10.84 -6.51
C GLN A 366 13.84 11.86 -7.15
N LEU A 367 13.15 11.48 -8.22
CA LEU A 367 12.19 12.35 -8.91
C LEU A 367 11.06 12.78 -7.98
N ALA A 368 10.47 11.84 -7.24
CA ALA A 368 9.37 12.13 -6.33
C ALA A 368 9.76 13.22 -5.32
N ARG A 369 10.99 13.15 -4.78
CA ARG A 369 11.53 14.14 -3.84
C ARG A 369 11.95 15.46 -4.50
N GLU A 370 12.34 15.45 -5.78
CA GLU A 370 12.57 16.67 -6.56
C GLU A 370 11.27 17.47 -6.78
N ILE A 371 10.12 16.78 -6.88
CA ILE A 371 8.79 17.41 -7.02
C ILE A 371 8.26 17.85 -5.65
N LYS A 372 8.28 16.95 -4.68
CA LYS A 372 7.72 17.15 -3.34
C LYS A 372 8.69 16.62 -2.29
N SER A 373 9.35 17.53 -1.57
CA SER A 373 10.43 17.17 -0.64
C SER A 373 10.00 16.23 0.49
N ASP A 374 8.74 16.31 0.91
CA ASP A 374 8.15 15.49 1.96
C ASP A 374 7.23 14.39 1.42
N VAL A 375 7.43 13.98 0.16
CA VAL A 375 6.74 12.82 -0.43
C VAL A 375 7.01 11.56 0.40
N ILE A 376 5.99 10.71 0.49
CA ILE A 376 6.08 9.41 1.17
C ILE A 376 6.25 8.32 0.10
N THR A 377 7.29 7.51 0.20
CA THR A 377 7.42 6.31 -0.65
C THR A 377 7.54 5.04 0.19
N ILE A 378 6.67 4.07 -0.09
CA ILE A 378 6.60 2.78 0.60
C ILE A 378 6.89 1.67 -0.41
N ALA A 379 7.83 0.78 -0.10
CA ALA A 379 8.10 -0.41 -0.91
C ALA A 379 7.31 -1.62 -0.40
N GLU A 380 6.55 -2.26 -1.27
CA GLU A 380 6.07 -3.62 -1.06
C GLU A 380 7.15 -4.61 -1.52
N ASP A 381 8.10 -4.86 -0.63
CA ASP A 381 9.16 -5.83 -0.85
C ASP A 381 9.10 -6.91 0.22
N MET A 382 8.88 -8.16 -0.17
CA MET A 382 8.83 -9.33 0.69
C MET A 382 10.25 -9.83 1.06
N SER A 383 11.25 -9.56 0.21
CA SER A 383 12.59 -10.15 0.38
C SER A 383 13.34 -9.57 1.56
N GLY A 384 13.12 -8.29 1.89
CA GLY A 384 13.89 -7.61 2.92
C GLY A 384 15.22 -7.09 2.40
N MET A 385 15.26 -6.56 1.17
CA MET A 385 16.51 -6.12 0.55
C MET A 385 17.22 -5.05 1.39
N PRO A 386 18.52 -5.23 1.73
CA PRO A 386 19.28 -4.24 2.49
C PRO A 386 19.40 -2.91 1.76
N GLY A 387 19.12 -1.82 2.47
CA GLY A 387 19.18 -0.46 1.95
C GLY A 387 17.94 -0.05 1.15
N MET A 388 16.85 -0.82 1.20
CA MET A 388 15.57 -0.45 0.58
C MET A 388 15.11 0.93 1.06
N CYS A 389 15.15 1.13 2.39
CA CYS A 389 14.68 2.36 3.04
C CYS A 389 15.81 3.30 3.46
N LEU A 390 17.01 3.15 2.89
CA LEU A 390 18.12 4.07 3.11
C LEU A 390 18.24 5.08 1.96
N PRO A 391 18.74 6.30 2.24
CA PRO A 391 18.99 7.30 1.20
C PRO A 391 19.88 6.76 0.06
N ILE A 392 19.60 7.20 -1.16
CA ILE A 392 20.43 6.87 -2.34
C ILE A 392 21.89 7.29 -2.12
N SER A 393 22.12 8.43 -1.47
CA SER A 393 23.46 8.91 -1.10
C SER A 393 24.22 7.98 -0.14
N TYR A 394 23.52 7.13 0.60
CA TYR A 394 24.12 6.14 1.51
C TYR A 394 24.42 4.82 0.79
N GLY A 395 24.11 4.72 -0.50
CA GLY A 395 24.15 3.48 -1.27
C GLY A 395 22.83 2.70 -1.24
N GLY A 396 21.74 3.29 -0.76
CA GLY A 396 20.40 2.69 -0.69
C GLY A 396 19.54 2.89 -1.95
N ILE A 397 18.27 2.53 -1.85
CA ILE A 397 17.27 2.62 -2.95
C ILE A 397 16.43 3.90 -2.83
N GLY A 398 16.21 4.41 -1.61
CA GLY A 398 15.64 5.74 -1.36
C GLY A 398 14.18 5.77 -0.90
N PHE A 399 13.57 4.62 -0.60
CA PHE A 399 12.24 4.56 0.01
C PHE A 399 12.24 5.11 1.44
N ASP A 400 11.08 5.61 1.91
CA ASP A 400 10.92 6.00 3.31
C ASP A 400 10.59 4.80 4.20
N TYR A 401 9.77 3.88 3.68
CA TYR A 401 9.30 2.70 4.42
C TYR A 401 9.26 1.45 3.54
N ARG A 402 9.27 0.29 4.18
CA ARG A 402 8.87 -1.00 3.58
C ARG A 402 7.72 -1.64 4.35
N LEU A 403 6.92 -2.46 3.68
CA LEU A 403 5.93 -3.29 4.37
C LEU A 403 6.62 -4.41 5.18
N ALA A 404 6.18 -4.62 6.43
CA ALA A 404 6.66 -5.68 7.30
C ALA A 404 5.88 -7.00 7.06
N MET A 405 5.98 -7.53 5.83
CA MET A 405 5.11 -8.61 5.35
C MET A 405 5.28 -9.95 6.11
N GLY A 406 6.39 -10.14 6.82
CA GLY A 406 6.58 -11.29 7.71
C GLY A 406 5.64 -11.31 8.92
N MET A 407 5.09 -10.16 9.34
CA MET A 407 4.17 -10.09 10.49
C MET A 407 2.80 -10.73 10.19
N PRO A 408 2.09 -10.36 9.10
CA PRO A 408 0.88 -11.08 8.68
C PRO A 408 1.10 -12.57 8.48
N ASP A 409 2.20 -12.97 7.83
CA ASP A 409 2.56 -14.38 7.64
C ASP A 409 2.69 -15.13 8.97
N PHE A 410 3.33 -14.50 9.96
CA PHE A 410 3.45 -15.05 11.31
C PHE A 410 2.07 -15.23 11.95
N TRP A 411 1.18 -14.23 11.86
CA TRP A 411 -0.16 -14.33 12.41
C TRP A 411 -0.99 -15.40 11.71
N GLU A 412 -0.95 -15.47 10.38
CA GLU A 412 -1.66 -16.49 9.62
C GLU A 412 -1.25 -17.89 10.06
N LYS A 413 0.06 -18.16 10.15
CA LYS A 413 0.61 -19.45 10.58
C LYS A 413 0.29 -19.75 12.05
N SER A 414 0.23 -18.73 12.90
CA SER A 414 -0.08 -18.89 14.33
C SER A 414 -1.54 -19.21 14.57
N LEU A 415 -2.45 -18.60 13.80
CA LEU A 415 -3.90 -18.84 13.88
C LEU A 415 -4.31 -20.24 13.40
N LEU A 416 -3.42 -20.98 12.73
CA LEU A 416 -3.61 -22.40 12.39
C LEU A 416 -3.26 -23.34 13.55
N LYS A 417 -2.62 -22.84 14.60
CA LYS A 417 -2.25 -23.60 15.80
C LYS A 417 -3.23 -23.32 16.94
N ARG A 418 -3.22 -24.18 17.96
CA ARG A 418 -3.93 -23.92 19.22
C ARG A 418 -3.22 -22.82 20.01
N ASP A 419 -3.96 -22.07 20.82
CA ASP A 419 -3.42 -20.94 21.59
C ASP A 419 -2.25 -21.37 22.50
N GLU A 420 -2.36 -22.55 23.12
CA GLU A 420 -1.31 -23.14 23.97
C GLU A 420 -0.03 -23.54 23.21
N ASP A 421 -0.09 -23.65 21.88
CA ASP A 421 1.05 -24.01 21.03
C ASP A 421 1.74 -22.76 20.42
N TRP A 422 1.27 -21.55 20.76
CA TRP A 422 1.92 -20.32 20.30
C TRP A 422 3.29 -20.15 20.96
N ASP A 423 4.32 -19.91 20.14
CA ASP A 423 5.67 -19.62 20.61
C ASP A 423 5.88 -18.10 20.70
N LEU A 424 5.92 -17.60 21.93
CA LEU A 424 6.09 -16.18 22.22
C LEU A 424 7.53 -15.71 21.97
N SER A 425 8.52 -16.61 21.97
CA SER A 425 9.88 -16.26 21.54
C SER A 425 9.94 -16.02 20.05
N GLN A 426 9.25 -16.87 19.26
CA GLN A 426 9.09 -16.64 17.83
C GLN A 426 8.28 -15.36 17.57
N MET A 427 7.19 -15.13 18.30
CA MET A 427 6.40 -13.90 18.21
C MET A 427 7.26 -12.65 18.44
N TRP A 428 8.08 -12.65 19.50
CA TRP A 428 9.02 -11.58 19.74
C TRP A 428 9.99 -11.39 18.57
N TYR A 429 10.56 -12.48 18.05
CA TYR A 429 11.49 -12.41 16.92
C TYR A 429 10.84 -11.78 15.67
N GLU A 430 9.69 -12.29 15.23
CA GLU A 430 9.03 -11.84 13.99
C GLU A 430 8.53 -10.39 14.11
N LEU A 431 7.95 -10.04 15.26
CA LEU A 431 7.37 -8.71 15.44
C LEU A 431 8.44 -7.66 15.77
N SER A 432 9.53 -7.98 16.46
CA SER A 432 10.55 -6.99 16.85
C SER A 432 11.75 -6.87 15.92
N THR A 433 12.08 -7.88 15.11
CA THR A 433 13.31 -7.87 14.29
C THR A 433 13.17 -6.95 13.09
N HIS A 434 14.10 -6.02 12.92
CA HIS A 434 14.16 -5.10 11.77
C HIS A 434 15.59 -4.86 11.33
N ARG A 435 15.76 -4.27 10.15
CA ARG A 435 17.06 -3.79 9.69
C ARG A 435 17.43 -2.49 10.40
N PRO A 436 18.71 -2.26 10.72
CA PRO A 436 19.13 -0.99 11.31
C PRO A 436 18.79 0.20 10.40
N GLU A 437 18.25 1.27 10.99
CA GLU A 437 17.90 2.54 10.32
C GLU A 437 16.86 2.47 9.17
N GLU A 438 16.33 1.28 8.85
CA GLU A 438 15.29 1.11 7.83
C GLU A 438 13.90 1.03 8.48
N LYS A 439 13.03 1.99 8.14
CA LYS A 439 11.69 2.06 8.70
C LYS A 439 10.75 1.05 8.05
N ARG A 440 9.79 0.55 8.84
CA ARG A 440 8.79 -0.41 8.37
C ARG A 440 7.37 -0.06 8.78
N VAL A 441 6.41 -0.43 7.92
CA VAL A 441 4.97 -0.38 8.19
C VAL A 441 4.55 -1.75 8.71
N SER A 442 4.12 -1.83 9.97
CA SER A 442 3.54 -3.05 10.55
C SER A 442 2.05 -3.13 10.29
N TYR A 443 1.53 -4.35 10.18
CA TYR A 443 0.11 -4.63 10.04
C TYR A 443 -0.14 -6.10 10.38
N VAL A 444 -1.38 -6.40 10.80
CA VAL A 444 -1.80 -7.76 11.16
C VAL A 444 -2.23 -8.53 9.91
N GLU A 445 -2.97 -7.85 9.04
CA GLU A 445 -3.59 -8.40 7.84
C GLU A 445 -3.84 -7.23 6.88
N SER A 446 -3.63 -7.47 5.58
CA SER A 446 -3.91 -6.52 4.50
C SER A 446 -5.05 -7.05 3.62
N HIS A 447 -5.25 -6.39 2.48
CA HIS A 447 -6.10 -6.89 1.41
C HIS A 447 -5.72 -8.32 0.95
N ASP A 448 -4.44 -8.72 0.97
CA ASP A 448 -3.99 -10.06 0.54
C ASP A 448 -4.62 -11.18 1.35
N GLN A 449 -4.56 -11.08 2.68
CA GLN A 449 -5.15 -12.08 3.58
C GLN A 449 -6.68 -12.04 3.58
N ALA A 450 -7.28 -10.97 3.07
CA ALA A 450 -8.71 -10.81 2.98
C ALA A 450 -9.30 -11.35 1.65
N LEU A 451 -8.49 -11.62 0.63
CA LEU A 451 -8.94 -12.17 -0.66
C LEU A 451 -9.39 -13.64 -0.59
N VAL A 452 -10.10 -14.08 -1.64
CA VAL A 452 -10.60 -15.45 -1.80
C VAL A 452 -9.49 -16.49 -1.63
N GLY A 453 -9.74 -17.46 -0.76
CA GLY A 453 -8.79 -18.52 -0.41
C GLY A 453 -8.19 -18.32 0.99
N SER A 454 -8.36 -17.14 1.59
CA SER A 454 -8.07 -16.87 2.99
C SER A 454 -9.29 -16.28 3.73
N LYS A 455 -9.10 -15.93 5.00
CA LYS A 455 -10.13 -15.39 5.91
C LYS A 455 -9.51 -14.22 6.66
N THR A 456 -10.31 -13.19 6.95
CA THR A 456 -9.87 -12.15 7.90
C THR A 456 -9.49 -12.79 9.23
N THR A 457 -8.60 -12.14 9.98
CA THR A 457 -8.06 -12.63 11.26
C THR A 457 -9.19 -13.00 12.22
N ILE A 458 -10.20 -12.13 12.34
CA ILE A 458 -11.34 -12.41 13.23
C ILE A 458 -12.22 -13.55 12.71
N PHE A 459 -12.42 -13.64 11.39
CA PHE A 459 -13.24 -14.70 10.82
C PHE A 459 -12.53 -16.05 10.89
N ARG A 460 -11.19 -16.08 10.91
CA ARG A 460 -10.43 -17.30 11.24
C ARG A 460 -10.53 -17.67 12.71
N LEU A 461 -10.68 -16.69 13.62
CA LEU A 461 -10.84 -16.93 15.06
C LEU A 461 -12.23 -17.45 15.46
N ALA A 462 -13.29 -17.00 14.77
CA ALA A 462 -14.68 -17.25 15.16
C ALA A 462 -15.55 -17.95 14.09
N ASP A 463 -15.20 -17.82 12.81
CA ASP A 463 -15.95 -18.39 11.68
C ASP A 463 -17.46 -18.04 11.75
N GLN A 464 -18.32 -18.99 11.41
CA GLN A 464 -19.77 -18.87 11.38
C GLN A 464 -20.41 -18.42 12.71
N GLU A 465 -19.74 -18.57 13.85
CA GLU A 465 -20.27 -18.10 15.15
C GLU A 465 -20.49 -16.58 15.13
N MET A 466 -19.76 -15.85 14.28
CA MET A 466 -19.94 -14.40 14.12
C MET A 466 -21.34 -14.02 13.67
N TYR A 467 -22.04 -14.89 12.92
CA TYR A 467 -23.39 -14.57 12.43
C TYR A 467 -24.46 -14.63 13.52
N TRP A 468 -24.21 -15.40 14.59
CA TRP A 468 -25.24 -15.72 15.59
C TRP A 468 -24.95 -15.10 16.95
N ASN A 469 -23.66 -14.97 17.32
CA ASN A 469 -23.24 -14.66 18.69
C ASN A 469 -22.52 -13.31 18.85
N MET A 470 -22.63 -12.42 17.86
CA MET A 470 -22.04 -11.07 17.92
C MET A 470 -22.93 -10.04 18.63
N ARG A 471 -24.08 -10.42 19.19
CA ARG A 471 -24.85 -9.52 20.06
C ARG A 471 -24.14 -9.33 21.41
N LYS A 472 -24.22 -8.13 21.97
CA LYS A 472 -23.53 -7.79 23.23
C LYS A 472 -24.10 -8.49 24.47
N ASP A 473 -25.37 -8.88 24.43
CA ASP A 473 -26.06 -9.62 25.50
C ASP A 473 -25.87 -11.14 25.39
N ASP A 474 -25.12 -11.61 24.40
CA ASP A 474 -24.81 -13.02 24.18
C ASP A 474 -23.36 -13.35 24.57
N HIS A 475 -23.18 -14.48 25.25
CA HIS A 475 -21.89 -14.98 25.71
C HIS A 475 -21.61 -16.34 25.07
N ASN A 476 -20.59 -16.36 24.22
CA ASN A 476 -20.13 -17.54 23.51
C ASN A 476 -18.61 -17.56 23.61
N ILE A 477 -18.05 -18.67 24.09
CA ILE A 477 -16.61 -18.79 24.37
C ILE A 477 -15.73 -18.58 23.13
N ILE A 478 -16.23 -18.92 21.94
CA ILE A 478 -15.53 -18.73 20.66
C ILE A 478 -15.48 -17.23 20.31
N ILE A 479 -16.61 -16.52 20.45
CA ILE A 479 -16.66 -15.08 20.20
C ILE A 479 -15.85 -14.30 21.23
N ASP A 480 -15.96 -14.66 22.51
CA ASP A 480 -15.25 -13.95 23.58
C ASP A 480 -13.73 -14.14 23.41
N ARG A 481 -13.29 -15.35 23.00
CA ARG A 481 -11.90 -15.60 22.56
C ARG A 481 -11.53 -14.72 21.37
N ALA A 482 -12.35 -14.69 20.32
CA ALA A 482 -12.04 -13.96 19.09
C ALA A 482 -11.95 -12.44 19.32
N VAL A 483 -12.85 -11.87 20.11
CA VAL A 483 -12.83 -10.45 20.49
C VAL A 483 -11.57 -10.12 21.29
N ALA A 484 -11.21 -10.95 22.27
CA ALA A 484 -10.00 -10.75 23.07
C ALA A 484 -8.73 -10.81 22.21
N LEU A 485 -8.56 -11.90 21.45
CA LEU A 485 -7.37 -12.11 20.62
C LEU A 485 -7.25 -11.09 19.48
N HIS A 486 -8.35 -10.69 18.85
CA HIS A 486 -8.32 -9.66 17.80
C HIS A 486 -7.74 -8.33 18.33
N LYS A 487 -8.16 -7.89 19.51
CA LYS A 487 -7.60 -6.70 20.18
C LYS A 487 -6.12 -6.88 20.51
N MET A 488 -5.77 -8.00 21.13
CA MET A 488 -4.39 -8.28 21.55
C MET A 488 -3.41 -8.36 20.37
N ILE A 489 -3.79 -9.07 19.29
CA ILE A 489 -2.98 -9.24 18.08
C ILE A 489 -2.73 -7.89 17.41
N ARG A 490 -3.76 -7.05 17.28
CA ARG A 490 -3.61 -5.69 16.72
C ARG A 490 -2.70 -4.83 17.58
N TRP A 491 -2.92 -4.85 18.89
CA TRP A 491 -2.17 -3.98 19.79
C TRP A 491 -0.70 -4.37 19.87
N ILE A 492 -0.38 -5.65 20.04
CA ILE A 492 1.01 -6.10 20.10
C ILE A 492 1.75 -5.82 18.78
N THR A 493 1.07 -5.88 17.63
CA THR A 493 1.66 -5.60 16.31
C THR A 493 2.00 -4.12 16.11
N ILE A 494 1.18 -3.19 16.62
CA ILE A 494 1.47 -1.76 16.54
C ILE A 494 2.48 -1.30 17.59
N SER A 495 2.53 -1.93 18.77
CA SER A 495 3.43 -1.51 19.87
C SER A 495 4.78 -2.22 19.89
N MET A 496 4.99 -3.29 19.11
CA MET A 496 6.25 -4.03 19.07
C MET A 496 7.07 -3.72 17.82
N GLY A 497 7.83 -2.61 17.86
CA GLY A 497 8.90 -2.34 16.89
C GLY A 497 8.45 -1.76 15.55
N ALA A 498 7.35 -1.00 15.50
CA ALA A 498 6.77 -0.45 14.28
C ALA A 498 7.07 1.05 14.11
N ASP A 499 7.53 1.50 12.94
CA ASP A 499 7.71 2.94 12.62
C ASP A 499 6.46 3.58 12.03
N ALA A 500 5.56 2.73 11.51
CA ALA A 500 4.27 3.04 10.93
C ALA A 500 3.35 1.84 11.10
N TYR A 501 2.03 2.06 11.05
CA TYR A 501 1.02 1.01 11.14
C TYR A 501 0.03 1.11 9.99
N LEU A 502 -0.42 -0.01 9.46
CA LEU A 502 -1.44 -0.11 8.42
C LEU A 502 -2.62 -0.96 8.86
N ASN A 503 -3.81 -0.51 8.50
CA ASN A 503 -5.06 -1.24 8.62
C ASN A 503 -5.81 -1.24 7.29
N PHE A 504 -6.21 -2.41 6.80
CA PHE A 504 -7.13 -2.51 5.66
C PHE A 504 -8.59 -2.34 6.09
N MET A 505 -9.37 -1.64 5.26
CA MET A 505 -10.73 -1.22 5.62
C MET A 505 -11.64 -2.35 6.12
N GLY A 506 -12.28 -2.09 7.25
CA GLY A 506 -13.17 -3.02 7.94
C GLY A 506 -12.46 -3.92 8.95
N ASN A 507 -11.15 -4.15 8.83
CA ASN A 507 -10.42 -5.00 9.76
C ASN A 507 -10.33 -4.36 11.16
N GLU A 508 -10.46 -3.03 11.27
CA GLU A 508 -10.47 -2.29 12.54
C GLU A 508 -11.62 -2.67 13.47
N PHE A 509 -12.75 -3.10 12.92
CA PHE A 509 -13.90 -3.55 13.69
C PHE A 509 -14.14 -5.04 13.58
N GLY A 510 -13.19 -5.78 12.98
CA GLY A 510 -13.34 -7.19 12.71
C GLY A 510 -14.47 -7.50 11.74
N HIS A 511 -14.46 -6.89 10.55
CA HIS A 511 -15.38 -7.26 9.47
C HIS A 511 -15.36 -8.78 9.24
N PRO A 512 -16.52 -9.46 9.19
CA PRO A 512 -16.57 -10.91 9.01
C PRO A 512 -16.20 -11.30 7.57
N GLU A 513 -16.24 -12.60 7.28
CA GLU A 513 -16.11 -13.15 5.93
C GLU A 513 -14.72 -12.90 5.28
N TRP A 514 -14.74 -12.71 3.96
CA TRP A 514 -13.61 -12.46 3.08
C TRP A 514 -14.07 -11.50 1.96
N ILE A 515 -13.15 -11.16 1.06
CA ILE A 515 -13.36 -10.31 -0.10
C ILE A 515 -13.37 -11.20 -1.33
N ASP A 516 -14.44 -11.11 -2.12
CA ASP A 516 -14.51 -11.77 -3.43
C ASP A 516 -15.11 -10.80 -4.45
N PHE A 517 -14.34 -10.54 -5.50
CA PHE A 517 -14.76 -9.66 -6.59
C PHE A 517 -15.61 -10.41 -7.61
N PRO A 518 -16.49 -9.71 -8.34
CA PRO A 518 -17.27 -10.30 -9.43
C PRO A 518 -16.38 -11.01 -10.46
N ARG A 519 -16.58 -12.32 -10.60
CA ARG A 519 -15.87 -13.18 -11.55
C ARG A 519 -16.75 -14.35 -11.97
N GLU A 520 -16.36 -15.07 -13.02
CA GLU A 520 -17.12 -16.23 -13.50
C GLU A 520 -17.39 -17.25 -12.38
N GLY A 521 -16.37 -17.55 -11.56
CA GLY A 521 -16.46 -18.53 -10.47
C GLY A 521 -17.42 -18.18 -9.32
N ASN A 522 -17.96 -16.96 -9.24
CA ASN A 522 -18.98 -16.59 -8.27
C ASN A 522 -20.25 -15.98 -8.92
N GLY A 523 -20.41 -16.20 -10.23
CA GLY A 523 -21.57 -15.68 -10.99
C GLY A 523 -21.58 -14.15 -11.10
N TYR A 524 -20.41 -13.50 -11.11
CA TYR A 524 -20.26 -12.05 -11.14
C TYR A 524 -20.94 -11.34 -9.96
N SER A 525 -20.90 -11.96 -8.79
CA SER A 525 -21.52 -11.41 -7.58
C SER A 525 -20.69 -10.27 -6.97
N TYR A 526 -21.37 -9.21 -6.56
CA TYR A 526 -20.79 -8.11 -5.76
C TYR A 526 -21.02 -8.30 -4.26
N HIS A 527 -21.59 -9.43 -3.84
CA HIS A 527 -22.01 -9.64 -2.45
C HIS A 527 -20.84 -9.55 -1.44
N TYR A 528 -19.64 -10.02 -1.80
CA TYR A 528 -18.46 -9.93 -0.94
C TYR A 528 -17.52 -8.78 -1.32
N ALA A 529 -17.85 -8.01 -2.37
CA ALA A 529 -17.12 -6.82 -2.81
C ALA A 529 -17.73 -5.55 -2.20
N ARG A 530 -17.93 -5.54 -0.88
CA ARG A 530 -18.55 -4.46 -0.10
C ARG A 530 -17.99 -4.40 1.33
N ARG A 531 -18.32 -3.35 2.11
CA ARG A 531 -18.05 -3.22 3.56
C ARG A 531 -19.33 -2.98 4.37
N GLN A 532 -19.58 -3.83 5.36
CA GLN A 532 -20.78 -3.79 6.21
C GLN A 532 -20.67 -2.80 7.37
N TRP A 533 -20.73 -1.50 7.09
CA TRP A 533 -20.61 -0.47 8.12
C TRP A 533 -21.71 -0.52 9.18
N SER A 534 -22.92 -1.00 8.84
CA SER A 534 -24.00 -1.19 9.80
C SER A 534 -23.61 -2.10 10.98
N LEU A 535 -22.68 -3.05 10.78
CA LEU A 535 -22.19 -3.91 11.85
C LEU A 535 -21.42 -3.10 12.90
N ALA A 536 -20.48 -2.25 12.45
CA ALA A 536 -19.68 -1.39 13.32
C ALA A 536 -20.50 -0.29 13.99
N ASP A 537 -21.51 0.24 13.28
CA ASP A 537 -22.38 1.32 13.76
C ASP A 537 -23.45 0.85 14.76
N SER A 538 -23.79 -0.45 14.74
CA SER A 538 -24.80 -1.02 15.63
C SER A 538 -24.35 -0.97 17.10
N LYS A 539 -25.21 -0.39 17.95
CA LYS A 539 -24.97 -0.32 19.40
C LYS A 539 -25.17 -1.67 20.09
N ASP A 540 -25.85 -2.60 19.45
CA ASP A 540 -26.22 -3.90 20.02
C ASP A 540 -25.22 -5.01 19.68
N LEU A 541 -24.25 -4.74 18.79
CA LEU A 541 -23.27 -5.72 18.31
C LEU A 541 -21.85 -5.48 18.85
N LYS A 542 -21.11 -6.56 19.05
CA LYS A 542 -19.72 -6.57 19.56
C LYS A 542 -18.71 -5.94 18.59
N TYR A 543 -19.03 -5.78 17.30
CA TYR A 543 -18.18 -5.05 16.33
C TYR A 543 -17.87 -3.61 16.80
N GLN A 544 -18.83 -2.95 17.46
CA GLN A 544 -18.59 -1.63 18.05
C GLN A 544 -17.50 -1.65 19.12
N TYR A 545 -17.37 -2.73 19.90
CA TYR A 545 -16.30 -2.85 20.89
C TYR A 545 -14.93 -2.91 20.24
N LEU A 546 -14.81 -3.64 19.13
CA LEU A 546 -13.57 -3.73 18.36
C LEU A 546 -13.21 -2.38 17.73
N ASN A 547 -14.20 -1.69 17.14
CA ASN A 547 -14.01 -0.35 16.58
C ASN A 547 -13.59 0.68 17.64
N ASN A 548 -14.20 0.62 18.83
CA ASN A 548 -13.84 1.47 19.97
C ASN A 548 -12.40 1.19 20.43
N PHE A 549 -12.01 -0.09 20.47
CA PHE A 549 -10.65 -0.48 20.80
C PHE A 549 -9.64 0.02 19.78
N ASP A 550 -9.91 -0.12 18.48
CA ASP A 550 -9.01 0.39 17.43
C ASP A 550 -8.79 1.90 17.58
N THR A 551 -9.87 2.66 17.78
CA THR A 551 -9.80 4.12 18.00
C THR A 551 -8.94 4.45 19.22
N ALA A 552 -9.16 3.77 20.35
CA ALA A 552 -8.41 3.98 21.58
C ALA A 552 -6.94 3.53 21.46
N MET A 553 -6.68 2.43 20.76
CA MET A 553 -5.34 1.92 20.46
C MET A 553 -4.54 2.95 19.65
N ILE A 554 -5.14 3.47 18.58
CA ILE A 554 -4.52 4.49 17.73
C ILE A 554 -4.26 5.77 18.52
N GLU A 555 -5.23 6.24 19.31
CA GLU A 555 -5.05 7.41 20.17
C GLU A 555 -3.96 7.20 21.22
N PHE A 556 -3.92 6.02 21.86
CA PHE A 556 -2.89 5.65 22.84
C PHE A 556 -1.50 5.65 22.20
N VAL A 557 -1.35 5.07 21.02
CA VAL A 557 -0.07 5.04 20.29
C VAL A 557 0.39 6.45 19.94
N LYS A 558 -0.51 7.34 19.52
CA LYS A 558 -0.19 8.74 19.20
C LYS A 558 0.23 9.52 20.44
N ASN A 559 -0.60 9.48 21.50
CA ASN A 559 -0.38 10.26 22.71
C ASN A 559 0.90 9.85 23.44
N ASN A 560 1.31 8.60 23.29
CA ASN A 560 2.51 8.04 23.92
C ASN A 560 3.69 7.87 22.96
N LYS A 561 3.56 8.32 21.71
CA LYS A 561 4.61 8.26 20.67
C LYS A 561 5.19 6.84 20.50
N GLN A 562 4.32 5.84 20.42
CA GLN A 562 4.69 4.42 20.51
C GLN A 562 5.10 3.79 19.17
N LEU A 563 4.99 4.53 18.06
CA LEU A 563 5.66 4.13 16.82
C LEU A 563 7.17 4.32 17.02
N SER A 564 7.87 3.22 17.24
CA SER A 564 9.27 3.15 17.61
C SER A 564 9.82 1.74 17.40
N THR A 565 11.08 1.67 16.99
CA THR A 565 11.89 0.46 17.00
C THR A 565 12.62 0.23 18.34
N GLU A 566 12.60 1.21 19.25
CA GLU A 566 13.18 1.12 20.60
C GLU A 566 12.32 0.25 21.53
N THR A 567 12.34 -1.07 21.30
CA THR A 567 11.64 -2.06 22.12
C THR A 567 12.60 -2.94 22.89
N TYR A 568 12.36 -3.08 24.21
CA TYR A 568 13.18 -3.88 25.11
C TYR A 568 12.36 -5.02 25.68
N ARG A 569 12.82 -6.26 25.46
CA ARG A 569 12.21 -7.44 26.07
C ARG A 569 12.42 -7.42 27.57
N LEU A 570 11.34 -7.50 28.34
CA LEU A 570 11.40 -7.62 29.79
C LEU A 570 11.22 -9.08 30.22
N TRP A 571 10.26 -9.78 29.63
CA TRP A 571 9.93 -11.16 29.99
C TRP A 571 9.29 -11.91 28.82
N ILE A 572 9.64 -13.18 28.65
CA ILE A 572 8.94 -14.13 27.77
C ILE A 572 8.85 -15.45 28.51
N ASP A 573 7.64 -15.97 28.66
CA ASP A 573 7.37 -17.27 29.27
C ASP A 573 6.40 -18.03 28.38
N ASN A 574 6.95 -19.04 27.69
CA ASN A 574 6.20 -19.88 26.77
C ASN A 574 5.26 -20.86 27.48
N ASP A 575 5.50 -21.20 28.75
CA ASP A 575 4.64 -22.12 29.49
C ASP A 575 3.43 -21.38 30.04
N ARG A 576 3.65 -20.18 30.59
CA ARG A 576 2.59 -19.31 31.10
C ARG A 576 1.93 -18.46 30.02
N LYS A 577 2.46 -18.47 28.80
CA LYS A 577 2.04 -17.63 27.67
C LYS A 577 1.99 -16.14 28.02
N ILE A 578 3.02 -15.67 28.73
CA ILE A 578 3.17 -14.25 29.06
C ILE A 578 4.34 -13.66 28.28
N ILE A 579 4.09 -12.53 27.63
CA ILE A 579 5.13 -11.69 27.03
C ILE A 579 5.00 -10.28 27.58
N ALA A 580 6.13 -9.73 28.04
CA ALA A 580 6.22 -8.37 28.51
C ALA A 580 7.44 -7.67 27.93
N TYR A 581 7.25 -6.42 27.54
CA TYR A 581 8.27 -5.62 26.91
C TYR A 581 8.01 -4.14 27.17
N ARG A 582 9.05 -3.33 26.96
CA ARG A 582 8.98 -1.88 27.07
C ARG A 582 9.13 -1.27 25.69
N ASN A 583 8.25 -0.36 25.33
CA ASN A 583 8.42 0.54 24.20
C ASN A 583 8.47 1.97 24.75
N LYS A 584 9.64 2.60 24.65
CA LYS A 584 9.95 3.87 25.31
C LYS A 584 9.60 3.84 26.81
N ASP A 585 8.60 4.62 27.22
CA ASP A 585 8.15 4.82 28.59
C ASP A 585 6.97 3.93 29.00
N VAL A 586 6.44 3.12 28.08
CA VAL A 586 5.29 2.25 28.33
C VAL A 586 5.74 0.80 28.45
N VAL A 587 5.28 0.13 29.52
CA VAL A 587 5.48 -1.31 29.73
C VAL A 587 4.23 -2.05 29.30
N TYR A 588 4.36 -2.91 28.29
CA TYR A 588 3.28 -3.77 27.80
C TYR A 588 3.41 -5.16 28.39
N ILE A 589 2.27 -5.74 28.74
CA ILE A 589 2.17 -7.10 29.29
C ILE A 589 0.98 -7.77 28.61
N PHE A 590 1.22 -8.92 27.98
CA PHE A 590 0.18 -9.72 27.33
C PHE A 590 0.19 -11.12 27.93
N ASN A 591 -0.99 -11.59 28.32
CA ASN A 591 -1.24 -12.98 28.69
C ASN A 591 -2.08 -13.64 27.60
N PHE A 592 -1.43 -14.44 26.76
CA PHE A 592 -2.06 -15.23 25.71
C PHE A 592 -2.59 -16.58 26.20
N HIS A 593 -2.44 -16.90 27.48
CA HIS A 593 -2.90 -18.17 28.01
C HIS A 593 -4.43 -18.27 27.86
N PRO A 594 -4.97 -19.41 27.35
CA PRO A 594 -6.41 -19.55 27.09
C PRO A 594 -7.26 -19.51 28.37
N GLU A 595 -6.76 -20.08 29.47
CA GLU A 595 -7.53 -20.26 30.72
C GLU A 595 -6.90 -19.60 31.95
N ASN A 596 -5.60 -19.75 32.16
CA ASN A 596 -4.91 -19.30 33.38
C ASN A 596 -4.83 -17.78 33.51
N SER A 597 -5.36 -17.30 34.64
CA SER A 597 -5.14 -15.96 35.16
C SER A 597 -4.14 -16.02 36.33
N TYR A 598 -3.30 -15.00 36.47
CA TYR A 598 -2.23 -14.98 37.48
C TYR A 598 -2.48 -13.87 38.50
N GLU A 599 -2.93 -14.24 39.70
CA GLU A 599 -3.28 -13.30 40.79
C GLU A 599 -2.13 -12.39 41.23
N SER A 600 -0.90 -12.93 41.24
CA SER A 600 0.31 -12.21 41.64
C SER A 600 1.50 -12.66 40.80
N PHE A 601 1.55 -12.18 39.55
CA PHE A 601 2.67 -12.45 38.66
C PHE A 601 3.85 -11.53 38.96
N HIS A 602 5.02 -12.13 39.21
CA HIS A 602 6.27 -11.40 39.46
C HIS A 602 6.91 -11.03 38.13
N LEU A 603 6.81 -9.77 37.72
CA LEU A 603 7.36 -9.28 36.47
C LEU A 603 8.59 -8.40 36.70
N PRO A 604 9.77 -8.78 36.20
CA PRO A 604 10.92 -7.89 36.14
C PRO A 604 10.62 -6.72 35.20
N ILE A 605 10.74 -5.49 35.69
CA ILE A 605 10.56 -4.29 34.86
C ILE A 605 11.85 -3.47 34.71
N HIS A 606 12.88 -3.78 35.49
CA HIS A 606 14.22 -3.18 35.43
C HIS A 606 14.21 -1.64 35.53
N ASP A 607 13.30 -1.11 36.33
CA ASP A 607 13.13 0.31 36.61
C ASP A 607 12.58 0.47 38.02
N ILE A 608 12.88 1.59 38.68
CA ILE A 608 12.45 1.88 40.05
C ILE A 608 11.40 2.98 39.99
N GLY A 609 10.24 2.75 40.61
CA GLY A 609 9.18 3.73 40.72
C GLY A 609 7.80 3.10 40.97
N GLU A 610 6.78 3.90 40.68
CA GLU A 610 5.38 3.52 40.81
C GLU A 610 4.74 3.51 39.42
N PHE A 611 3.95 2.48 39.14
CA PHE A 611 3.33 2.26 37.83
C PHE A 611 1.83 2.10 37.97
N ILE A 612 1.07 2.55 36.97
CA ILE A 612 -0.38 2.43 36.91
C ILE A 612 -0.81 1.92 35.53
N VAL A 613 -1.93 1.20 35.47
CA VAL A 613 -2.54 0.79 34.21
C VAL A 613 -3.05 2.04 33.50
N ALA A 614 -2.61 2.24 32.26
CA ALA A 614 -3.02 3.37 31.44
C ALA A 614 -4.06 2.99 30.38
N MET A 615 -4.07 1.72 29.97
CA MET A 615 -5.07 1.11 29.09
C MET A 615 -4.95 -0.41 29.20
N ASP A 616 -6.07 -1.12 29.07
CA ASP A 616 -6.05 -2.57 28.93
C ASP A 616 -7.15 -3.07 27.98
N THR A 617 -7.00 -4.28 27.47
CA THR A 617 -7.97 -4.86 26.53
C THR A 617 -9.24 -5.38 27.24
N ASP A 618 -9.23 -5.52 28.55
CA ASP A 618 -10.33 -6.06 29.38
C ASP A 618 -11.34 -5.00 29.82
N GLU A 619 -11.17 -3.73 29.46
CA GLU A 619 -12.15 -2.68 29.73
C GLU A 619 -13.52 -2.99 29.05
N SER A 620 -14.63 -2.70 29.73
CA SER A 620 -15.99 -2.95 29.23
C SER A 620 -16.32 -2.17 27.96
N ARG A 621 -15.74 -0.97 27.78
CA ARG A 621 -15.88 -0.21 26.52
C ARG A 621 -15.31 -0.94 25.30
N PHE A 622 -14.46 -1.94 25.53
CA PHE A 622 -13.88 -2.83 24.53
C PHE A 622 -14.46 -4.26 24.61
N GLY A 623 -15.54 -4.47 25.37
CA GLY A 623 -16.18 -5.77 25.52
C GLY A 623 -15.39 -6.76 26.37
N GLY A 624 -14.50 -6.28 27.25
CA GLY A 624 -13.89 -7.09 28.30
C GLY A 624 -14.72 -7.13 29.58
N PHE A 625 -14.14 -7.69 30.64
CA PHE A 625 -14.83 -8.01 31.90
C PHE A 625 -14.52 -7.05 33.07
N ASP A 626 -13.79 -5.94 32.84
CA ASP A 626 -13.39 -4.96 33.85
C ASP A 626 -12.69 -5.58 35.08
N ARG A 627 -11.81 -6.57 34.86
CA ARG A 627 -11.12 -7.28 35.96
C ARG A 627 -9.84 -6.59 36.43
N ILE A 628 -9.37 -5.58 35.70
CA ILE A 628 -8.10 -4.89 35.94
C ILE A 628 -8.40 -3.49 36.51
N SER A 629 -7.77 -3.16 37.66
CA SER A 629 -7.94 -1.84 38.27
C SER A 629 -7.00 -0.81 37.64
N HIS A 630 -7.56 0.34 37.24
CA HIS A 630 -6.80 1.52 36.80
C HIS A 630 -6.38 2.43 37.95
N GLU A 631 -6.77 2.11 39.19
CA GLU A 631 -6.43 2.88 40.40
C GLU A 631 -5.30 2.23 41.21
N GLU A 632 -4.98 0.96 40.94
CA GLU A 632 -3.95 0.23 41.65
C GLU A 632 -2.55 0.74 41.27
N VAL A 633 -1.73 1.02 42.29
CA VAL A 633 -0.37 1.53 42.11
C VAL A 633 0.64 0.41 42.35
N TYR A 634 1.27 -0.06 41.27
CA TYR A 634 2.30 -1.09 41.31
C TYR A 634 3.65 -0.47 41.65
N LYS A 635 4.10 -0.66 42.89
CA LYS A 635 5.40 -0.21 43.35
C LYS A 635 6.48 -1.24 43.04
N THR A 636 7.61 -0.76 42.54
CA THR A 636 8.75 -1.64 42.28
C THR A 636 9.35 -2.14 43.58
N GLU A 637 9.57 -3.46 43.66
CA GLU A 637 10.24 -4.11 44.77
C GLU A 637 11.22 -5.18 44.27
N ARG A 638 12.12 -5.61 45.15
CA ARG A 638 13.02 -6.73 44.88
C ARG A 638 12.20 -8.01 44.73
N LEU A 639 12.22 -8.61 43.55
CA LEU A 639 11.47 -9.84 43.30
C LEU A 639 12.11 -11.01 44.04
N ALA A 640 11.30 -11.72 44.83
CA ALA A 640 11.75 -12.83 45.65
C ALA A 640 12.47 -13.90 44.81
N GLY A 641 13.69 -14.27 45.22
CA GLY A 641 14.50 -15.29 44.54
C GLY A 641 15.20 -14.81 43.28
N THR A 642 15.24 -13.50 43.01
CA THR A 642 15.94 -12.94 41.84
C THR A 642 16.77 -11.71 42.20
N ASP A 643 17.74 -11.39 41.34
CA ASP A 643 18.52 -10.15 41.44
C ASP A 643 17.84 -8.96 40.73
N TYR A 644 16.56 -9.08 40.37
CA TYR A 644 15.84 -8.06 39.62
C TYR A 644 14.80 -7.33 40.47
N ASP A 645 14.68 -6.02 40.23
CA ASP A 645 13.56 -5.22 40.70
C ASP A 645 12.41 -5.29 39.69
N GLY A 646 11.19 -5.41 40.22
CA GLY A 646 10.01 -5.70 39.43
C GLY A 646 8.73 -5.34 40.15
N ILE A 647 7.60 -5.77 39.61
CA ILE A 647 6.28 -5.57 40.20
C ILE A 647 5.56 -6.90 40.39
N LYS A 648 4.61 -6.93 41.32
CA LYS A 648 3.60 -7.99 41.42
C LYS A 648 2.30 -7.49 40.84
N ILE A 649 1.77 -8.17 39.84
CA ILE A 649 0.59 -7.70 39.09
C ILE A 649 -0.38 -8.84 38.83
N TYR A 650 -1.68 -8.52 38.88
CA TYR A 650 -2.74 -9.40 38.45
C TYR A 650 -2.85 -9.38 36.92
N ILE A 651 -2.77 -10.53 36.27
CA ILE A 651 -2.87 -10.64 34.81
C ILE A 651 -3.91 -11.71 34.44
N PRO A 652 -5.14 -11.30 34.04
CA PRO A 652 -6.16 -12.23 33.58
C PRO A 652 -5.76 -12.98 32.30
N SER A 653 -6.43 -14.09 32.00
CA SER A 653 -6.27 -14.81 30.73
C SER A 653 -6.80 -13.98 29.55
N ARG A 654 -6.10 -14.07 28.42
CA ARG A 654 -6.39 -13.35 27.17
C ARG A 654 -6.59 -11.84 27.37
N THR A 655 -5.63 -11.20 28.03
CA THR A 655 -5.62 -9.74 28.20
C THR A 655 -4.26 -9.15 27.85
N GLY A 656 -4.26 -7.98 27.23
CA GLY A 656 -3.12 -7.08 27.14
C GLY A 656 -3.33 -5.86 28.04
N LEU A 657 -2.26 -5.35 28.64
CA LEU A 657 -2.27 -4.14 29.46
C LEU A 657 -1.00 -3.32 29.24
N ALA A 658 -1.14 -2.00 29.34
CA ALA A 658 -0.05 -1.04 29.22
C ALA A 658 0.07 -0.25 30.53
N LEU A 659 1.24 -0.32 31.14
CA LEU A 659 1.58 0.40 32.34
C LEU A 659 2.40 1.65 32.01
N LYS A 660 2.17 2.72 32.77
CA LYS A 660 2.98 3.92 32.76
C LYS A 660 3.53 4.21 34.13
N LYS A 661 4.72 4.79 34.16
CA LYS A 661 5.33 5.32 35.37
C LYS A 661 4.59 6.58 35.82
N ILE A 662 4.25 6.67 37.10
CA ILE A 662 3.71 7.87 37.73
C ILE A 662 4.86 8.88 37.86
N GLN A 663 4.64 10.11 37.42
CA GLN A 663 5.62 11.20 37.48
C GLN A 663 5.67 11.86 38.86
#